data_AF-A0AAD8CQJ1-F1
#
_entry.id   AF-A0AAD8CQJ1-F1
#
_cell.length_a   1.000
_cell.length_b   1.000
_cell.length_c   1.000
_cell.angle_alpha   90.00
_cell.angle_beta   90.00
_cell.angle_gamma   90.00
#
_symmetry.space_group_name_H-M   'P 1'
#
loop_
_entity.id
_entity.type
_entity.pdbx_description
1 polymer ?
#
loop_
_entity_poly.entity_id
_entity_poly.type
_entity_poly.pdbx_seq_one_letter_code
_entity_poly.pdbx_strand_id
1 'polypeptide(L)'
;MGVTMLLALLLTLQTTGATLRNMSTTGCHIIKPPRDGGIRYRGLSQEQIRRVQILPVDYEIEYICRGERIISGPKVRKCLENGSWTDMSKESRCLHPCPRVWLSLENGQVQSDLSELDRSPVEGTQLSYHCDPGFRLLGANASTCTKIGKWDSPKPVCQYDRHYTGQSHSGKKTLYIGALFPMSGGWPGGQACLPSAEMALEHVNRRADILPDYELKLIHHNSKCDPGEATKLLYELLYKDPIKIVLMPGCSSVSTLVAEAARMWNLIVLSYGSSSPALSNRQRFPTFFRTHPSATLHNPTRVQLFKKWNWSKIATIQQTTEVFTSTLDDLEDRVKKAGIELSVRQSFLSDPAVAVKNLKRQDARIIVGLFYETEARKVFCEVFKEKLYGKKYVWFLIGWYADNWFKINDPSINCTVENMTEAVEGHVTTEIVMLNPEIVRGVSDLTSEDFLDKMMARLGVMNPEETGGFQEAPLAYDAVWALALALNKTAGELAKRGLRLEDFNYNNKNITGEIYKAMNTSSFMGVSGHVVFDAQGSRMALTRIEQLQGGIYKKIGYFDSSKGNLTWYGNDKWIGGSPPADRTELIVEYRLLSQKLFVSVAVFAGFGILFGIICLTFNIYNSSVRYIQNSQPYLNNMTAVGCMLALAAVFPLGLDRKHIAQGQFPFICQARLWLLGLGFGLAYGSMFTKIWWVHTVFTKKDEKKDKRKHLEPWKLYATVGVLLAIDILSLMIWQIVDPLHITVEEFTKEAPKGDLDVLIQPLLEHCNSEKMNTWLGVVYGYKGLLLLLGIFLAYETKSVSTEKINDHRAVGMAIYNIAVLCMITAPVTMILNSQQDAAFAFAALAIIFSVYITLVVLFVPKVRLDHPDSSATKRLLRG
;
A
#
# COMPACT_ATOMS: atom_id res chain seq x y z
N MET A 1 14.03 -23.90 54.75
CA MET A 1 14.04 -25.33 54.38
C MET A 1 14.07 -25.34 52.86
N GLY A 2 15.19 -25.60 52.22
CA GLY A 2 15.94 -26.84 52.36
C GLY A 2 15.37 -27.83 51.36
N VAL A 3 16.27 -28.56 50.69
CA VAL A 3 15.97 -29.79 49.95
C VAL A 3 15.15 -29.50 48.68
N THR A 4 15.70 -29.45 47.47
CA THR A 4 16.01 -30.65 46.69
C THR A 4 16.73 -30.24 45.39
N MET A 5 18.06 -30.31 45.36
CA MET A 5 18.77 -30.52 44.09
C MET A 5 19.99 -31.39 44.38
N LEU A 6 19.71 -32.57 44.90
CA LEU A 6 20.65 -33.61 45.24
C LEU A 6 20.01 -34.93 44.81
N LEU A 7 20.77 -35.75 44.09
CA LEU A 7 20.52 -37.13 43.65
C LEU A 7 20.19 -37.35 42.17
N ALA A 8 21.23 -37.18 41.36
CA ALA A 8 21.81 -38.27 40.57
C ALA A 8 23.32 -37.96 40.49
N LEU A 9 24.20 -38.44 41.39
CA LEU A 9 24.57 -39.85 41.64
C LEU A 9 24.48 -40.67 40.35
N LEU A 10 25.53 -41.26 39.79
CA LEU A 10 26.90 -41.54 40.21
C LEU A 10 27.57 -42.27 39.02
N LEU A 11 28.90 -42.44 39.08
CA LEU A 11 29.81 -43.17 38.18
C LEU A 11 30.58 -42.23 37.23
N THR A 12 31.88 -41.97 37.39
CA THR A 12 32.93 -42.82 37.97
C THR A 12 34.20 -42.04 38.40
N LEU A 13 34.63 -42.37 39.62
CA LEU A 13 35.98 -42.73 40.07
C LEU A 13 37.14 -41.70 40.15
N GLN A 14 37.66 -41.65 41.39
CA GLN A 14 39.08 -41.76 41.80
C GLN A 14 39.91 -40.48 41.89
N THR A 15 40.09 -39.96 43.11
CA THR A 15 41.16 -40.20 44.10
C THR A 15 42.46 -39.43 43.83
N THR A 16 42.63 -38.44 44.69
CA THR A 16 43.85 -37.78 45.19
C THR A 16 45.18 -38.50 44.98
N GLY A 17 46.17 -37.71 44.51
CA GLY A 17 47.57 -37.91 44.87
C GLY A 17 48.58 -37.52 43.77
N ALA A 18 48.99 -36.26 43.71
CA ALA A 18 50.32 -35.90 43.19
C ALA A 18 50.78 -34.50 43.66
N THR A 19 51.80 -34.54 44.53
CA THR A 19 53.02 -33.72 44.50
C THR A 19 52.95 -32.20 44.75
N LEU A 20 53.51 -31.81 45.90
CA LEU A 20 54.30 -30.59 46.04
C LEU A 20 55.22 -30.44 44.81
N ARG A 21 55.00 -29.40 44.00
CA ARG A 21 55.99 -28.88 43.06
C ARG A 21 56.18 -27.38 43.29
N ASN A 22 57.43 -27.07 43.60
CA ASN A 22 58.07 -25.76 43.72
C ASN A 22 57.39 -24.61 42.95
N MET A 23 57.22 -23.48 43.63
CA MET A 23 57.15 -22.17 42.99
C MET A 23 58.44 -21.96 42.18
N SER A 24 58.38 -22.21 40.87
CA SER A 24 59.36 -21.69 39.94
C SER A 24 58.78 -20.41 39.35
N THR A 25 59.49 -19.30 39.55
CA THR A 25 59.17 -17.97 39.02
C THR A 25 59.15 -18.00 37.50
N THR A 26 57.98 -18.11 36.88
CA THR A 26 57.79 -17.97 35.43
C THR A 26 57.68 -16.48 35.08
N GLY A 27 58.75 -15.92 34.52
CA GLY A 27 58.80 -14.53 34.10
C GLY A 27 60.14 -14.16 33.48
N CYS A 28 60.22 -12.98 32.86
CA CYS A 28 61.41 -12.51 32.14
C CYS A 28 62.23 -11.52 32.97
N HIS A 29 63.55 -11.64 32.91
CA HIS A 29 64.45 -10.68 33.54
C HIS A 29 64.34 -9.29 32.91
N ILE A 30 64.50 -8.26 33.74
CA ILE A 30 64.43 -6.87 33.30
C ILE A 30 65.59 -6.52 32.35
N ILE A 31 65.28 -5.94 31.19
CA ILE A 31 66.29 -5.51 30.21
C ILE A 31 66.88 -4.16 30.63
N LYS A 32 68.20 -3.99 30.65
CA LYS A 32 68.80 -2.67 30.92
C LYS A 32 68.58 -1.74 29.71
N PRO A 33 68.19 -0.47 29.91
CA PRO A 33 67.97 0.45 28.80
C PRO A 33 69.28 0.73 28.04
N PRO A 34 69.25 0.81 26.69
CA PRO A 34 70.40 1.18 25.88
C PRO A 34 70.84 2.63 26.16
N ARG A 35 72.15 2.95 26.00
CA ARG A 35 72.71 4.29 26.31
C ARG A 35 72.04 5.42 25.52
N ASP A 36 71.65 5.15 24.28
CA ASP A 36 71.04 6.12 23.35
C ASP A 36 69.50 6.16 23.41
N GLY A 37 68.90 5.45 24.36
CA GLY A 37 67.44 5.34 24.52
C GLY A 37 67.01 5.01 25.95
N GLY A 38 65.80 4.48 26.09
CA GLY A 38 65.18 4.06 27.33
C GLY A 38 64.17 2.95 27.07
N ILE A 39 63.75 2.26 28.13
CA ILE A 39 62.69 1.27 28.07
C ILE A 39 61.59 1.74 29.00
N ARG A 40 60.36 1.79 28.49
CA ARG A 40 59.17 2.08 29.28
C ARG A 40 58.53 0.77 29.70
N TYR A 41 58.44 0.59 31.01
CA TYR A 41 57.69 -0.47 31.65
C TYR A 41 56.28 0.05 31.93
N ARG A 42 55.26 -0.56 31.33
CA ARG A 42 53.88 -0.09 31.47
C ARG A 42 53.36 -0.37 32.89
N GLY A 43 53.05 0.69 33.64
CA GLY A 43 52.45 0.58 34.97
C GLY A 43 53.43 0.42 36.13
N LEU A 44 54.75 0.59 35.92
CA LEU A 44 55.75 0.58 36.99
C LEU A 44 56.44 1.95 37.13
N SER A 45 56.57 2.44 38.35
CA SER A 45 57.36 3.64 38.67
C SER A 45 58.87 3.35 38.67
N GLN A 46 59.69 4.39 38.55
CA GLN A 46 61.15 4.28 38.48
C GLN A 46 61.79 3.68 39.74
N GLU A 47 61.13 3.82 40.90
CA GLU A 47 61.53 3.16 42.15
C GLU A 47 61.14 1.69 42.20
N GLN A 48 59.97 1.33 41.66
CA GLN A 48 59.52 -0.07 41.56
C GLN A 48 60.38 -0.87 40.57
N ILE A 49 60.81 -0.25 39.46
CA ILE A 49 61.72 -0.84 38.47
C ILE A 49 63.06 -1.27 39.10
N ARG A 50 63.55 -0.55 40.13
CA ARG A 50 64.80 -0.90 40.83
C ARG A 50 64.66 -2.09 41.78
N ARG A 51 63.43 -2.43 42.21
CA ARG A 51 63.14 -3.52 43.15
C ARG A 51 62.67 -4.80 42.45
N VAL A 52 62.14 -4.69 41.22
CA VAL A 52 61.62 -5.82 40.44
C VAL A 52 62.70 -6.36 39.50
N GLN A 53 63.11 -7.62 39.69
CA GLN A 53 64.10 -8.29 38.84
C GLN A 53 63.48 -9.19 37.76
N ILE A 54 62.21 -9.61 37.92
CA ILE A 54 61.49 -10.54 37.05
C ILE A 54 60.09 -9.97 36.77
N LEU A 55 59.70 -9.91 35.49
CA LEU A 55 58.40 -9.45 35.02
C LEU A 55 57.52 -10.64 34.61
N PRO A 56 56.18 -10.59 34.81
CA PRO A 56 55.30 -11.71 34.52
C PRO A 56 55.24 -12.05 33.03
N VAL A 57 54.85 -13.29 32.73
CA VAL A 57 54.54 -13.71 31.35
C VAL A 57 53.47 -12.78 30.75
N ASP A 58 53.55 -12.55 29.45
CA ASP A 58 52.75 -11.60 28.69
C ASP A 58 52.98 -10.12 28.97
N TYR A 59 53.90 -9.76 29.88
CA TYR A 59 54.24 -8.37 30.13
C TYR A 59 54.94 -7.74 28.92
N GLU A 60 54.53 -6.52 28.58
CA GLU A 60 55.05 -5.77 27.43
C GLU A 60 55.98 -4.62 27.86
N ILE A 61 57.11 -4.52 27.17
CA ILE A 61 58.04 -3.39 27.28
C ILE A 61 58.13 -2.65 25.97
N GLU A 62 58.23 -1.33 26.04
CA GLU A 62 58.35 -0.46 24.86
C GLU A 62 59.69 0.25 24.89
N TYR A 63 60.47 0.12 23.80
CA TYR A 63 61.69 0.91 23.62
C TYR A 63 61.33 2.35 23.26
N ILE A 64 62.12 3.30 23.75
CA ILE A 64 61.96 4.73 23.50
C ILE A 64 63.33 5.32 23.18
N CYS A 65 63.43 6.13 22.14
CA CYS A 65 64.66 6.87 21.82
C CYS A 65 64.65 8.27 22.42
N ARG A 66 65.84 8.80 22.74
CA ARG A 66 66.00 10.18 23.18
C ARG A 66 66.28 11.10 22.00
N GLY A 67 65.74 12.32 22.03
CA GLY A 67 65.89 13.31 20.96
C GLY A 67 65.12 12.94 19.69
N GLU A 68 65.63 13.38 18.53
CA GLU A 68 64.99 13.20 17.20
C GLU A 68 65.28 11.83 16.55
N ARG A 69 65.71 10.83 17.33
CA ARG A 69 66.03 9.48 16.84
C ARG A 69 64.80 8.59 16.78
N ILE A 70 64.78 7.66 15.82
CA ILE A 70 63.74 6.65 15.66
C ILE A 70 64.28 5.24 15.94
N ILE A 71 63.38 4.33 16.32
CA ILE A 71 63.73 2.95 16.62
C ILE A 71 63.82 2.16 15.32
N SER A 72 64.96 1.54 15.05
CA SER A 72 65.12 0.50 14.05
C SER A 72 65.17 -0.86 14.75
N GLY A 73 64.32 -1.80 14.30
CA GLY A 73 64.06 -3.09 14.95
C GLY A 73 62.76 -3.13 15.78
N PRO A 74 62.51 -4.23 16.53
CA PRO A 74 61.25 -4.42 17.27
C PRO A 74 61.02 -3.35 18.34
N LYS A 75 59.94 -2.57 18.19
CA LYS A 75 59.59 -1.48 19.12
C LYS A 75 59.05 -1.98 20.46
N VAL A 76 58.25 -3.04 20.44
CA VAL A 76 57.62 -3.65 21.61
C VAL A 76 58.10 -5.08 21.74
N ARG A 77 58.41 -5.50 22.96
CA ARG A 77 58.74 -6.90 23.27
C ARG A 77 57.83 -7.43 24.35
N LYS A 78 57.46 -8.70 24.20
CA LYS A 78 56.56 -9.39 25.12
C LYS A 78 57.31 -10.53 25.83
N CYS A 79 57.05 -10.69 27.12
CA CYS A 79 57.63 -11.79 27.88
C CYS A 79 56.94 -13.12 27.56
N LEU A 80 57.72 -14.14 27.19
CA LEU A 80 57.21 -15.47 26.86
C LEU A 80 57.24 -16.40 28.08
N GLU A 81 56.45 -17.47 28.04
CA GLU A 81 56.39 -18.50 29.09
C GLU A 81 57.74 -19.18 29.38
N ASN A 82 58.64 -19.19 28.40
CA ASN A 82 60.00 -19.73 28.53
C ASN A 82 61.00 -18.79 29.25
N GLY A 83 60.54 -17.63 29.75
CA GLY A 83 61.38 -16.64 30.45
C GLY A 83 62.22 -15.74 29.55
N SER A 84 62.06 -15.82 28.22
CA SER A 84 62.74 -14.96 27.24
C SER A 84 61.79 -13.91 26.63
N TRP A 85 62.35 -12.83 26.11
CA TRP A 85 61.57 -11.81 25.39
C TRP A 85 61.39 -12.19 23.92
N THR A 86 60.31 -11.73 23.30
CA THR A 86 60.12 -11.86 21.84
C THR A 86 61.24 -11.14 21.07
N ASP A 87 61.58 -11.66 19.88
CA ASP A 87 62.53 -11.09 18.92
C ASP A 87 63.94 -10.79 19.47
N MET A 88 64.44 -11.64 20.38
CA MET A 88 65.81 -11.55 20.93
C MET A 88 66.92 -11.63 19.89
N SER A 89 66.66 -12.18 18.70
CA SER A 89 67.62 -12.25 17.60
C SER A 89 67.85 -10.92 16.87
N LYS A 90 66.98 -9.90 17.06
CA LYS A 90 67.08 -8.59 16.38
C LYS A 90 67.23 -7.47 17.40
N GLU A 91 68.35 -6.77 17.42
CA GLU A 91 68.57 -5.65 18.35
C GLU A 91 67.74 -4.41 17.97
N SER A 92 67.10 -3.79 18.97
CA SER A 92 66.38 -2.52 18.81
C SER A 92 67.34 -1.35 19.06
N ARG A 93 67.63 -0.56 18.01
CA ARG A 93 68.61 0.54 18.04
C ARG A 93 67.93 1.90 17.79
N CYS A 94 68.51 2.96 18.35
CA CYS A 94 68.03 4.33 18.17
C CYS A 94 68.91 5.06 17.15
N LEU A 95 68.39 5.27 15.94
CA LEU A 95 69.12 5.84 14.81
C LEU A 95 68.48 7.15 14.34
N HIS A 96 69.27 8.05 13.78
CA HIS A 96 68.74 9.30 13.21
C HIS A 96 68.00 9.01 11.90
N PRO A 97 66.77 9.54 11.71
CA PRO A 97 66.06 9.43 10.44
C PRO A 97 66.64 10.41 9.41
N CYS A 98 66.72 9.98 8.15
CA CYS A 98 67.00 10.86 7.01
C CYS A 98 65.72 11.29 6.28
N PRO A 99 65.71 12.44 5.57
CA PRO A 99 64.57 12.87 4.77
C PRO A 99 64.17 11.84 3.71
N ARG A 100 62.88 11.48 3.68
CA ARG A 100 62.34 10.45 2.76
C ARG A 100 62.30 10.87 1.30
N VAL A 101 62.49 12.15 0.97
CA VAL A 101 62.40 12.65 -0.42
C VAL A 101 63.54 12.13 -1.32
N TRP A 102 64.59 11.52 -0.77
CA TRP A 102 65.64 10.81 -1.54
C TRP A 102 65.22 9.37 -1.93
N LEU A 103 64.12 8.83 -1.39
CA LEU A 103 63.62 7.49 -1.74
C LEU A 103 62.84 7.43 -3.06
N SER A 104 62.59 8.56 -3.69
CA SER A 104 61.95 8.64 -5.00
C SER A 104 62.79 9.48 -5.96
N LEU A 105 62.87 9.06 -7.21
CA LEU A 105 63.56 9.77 -8.29
C LEU A 105 62.59 9.92 -9.46
N GLU A 106 62.40 11.15 -9.96
CA GLU A 106 61.58 11.37 -11.15
C GLU A 106 62.34 10.92 -12.39
N ASN A 107 61.68 10.16 -13.28
CA ASN A 107 62.26 9.55 -14.49
C ASN A 107 63.45 8.63 -14.18
N GLY A 108 63.38 7.91 -13.06
CA GLY A 108 64.37 6.91 -12.66
C GLY A 108 63.91 6.04 -11.49
N GLN A 109 64.75 5.07 -11.13
CA GLN A 109 64.53 4.11 -10.05
C GLN A 109 65.57 4.30 -8.94
N VAL A 110 65.15 4.04 -7.69
CA VAL A 110 66.01 4.06 -6.51
C VAL A 110 66.08 2.66 -5.92
N GLN A 111 67.29 2.13 -5.80
CA GLN A 111 67.57 0.87 -5.12
C GLN A 111 68.08 1.18 -3.72
N SER A 112 67.52 0.53 -2.69
CA SER A 112 67.85 0.78 -1.29
C SER A 112 68.10 -0.52 -0.52
N ASP A 113 69.06 -0.50 0.41
CA ASP A 113 69.34 -1.61 1.33
C ASP A 113 68.41 -1.63 2.57
N LEU A 114 67.18 -1.10 2.44
CA LEU A 114 66.20 -1.09 3.52
C LEU A 114 65.57 -2.48 3.71
N SER A 115 65.55 -2.98 4.95
CA SER A 115 64.83 -4.21 5.30
C SER A 115 63.32 -3.96 5.27
N GLU A 116 62.50 -4.97 4.94
CA GLU A 116 61.02 -4.87 4.93
C GLU A 116 60.41 -4.37 6.27
N LEU A 117 61.17 -4.43 7.36
CA LEU A 117 60.73 -4.01 8.69
C LEU A 117 60.94 -2.49 8.95
N ASP A 118 61.84 -1.83 8.21
CA ASP A 118 62.22 -0.43 8.43
C ASP A 118 61.43 0.49 7.48
N ARG A 119 60.37 1.13 7.99
CA ARG A 119 59.49 2.03 7.21
C ARG A 119 60.11 3.41 6.88
N SER A 120 61.36 3.67 7.28
CA SER A 120 62.05 4.96 7.11
C SER A 120 63.56 4.75 6.91
N PRO A 121 64.24 5.60 6.11
CA PRO A 121 65.70 5.59 6.00
C PRO A 121 66.31 6.13 7.29
N VAL A 122 67.27 5.38 7.83
CA VAL A 122 67.95 5.67 9.10
C VAL A 122 69.47 5.75 8.86
N GLU A 123 70.22 6.20 9.86
CA GLU A 123 71.69 6.21 9.83
C GLU A 123 72.25 4.90 9.24
N GLY A 124 73.11 5.03 8.23
CA GLY A 124 73.73 3.90 7.52
C GLY A 124 72.95 3.39 6.31
N THR A 125 71.72 3.85 6.05
CA THR A 125 71.00 3.49 4.81
C THR A 125 71.73 4.01 3.58
N GLN A 126 72.00 3.14 2.62
CA GLN A 126 72.59 3.46 1.33
C GLN A 126 71.53 3.36 0.22
N LEU A 127 71.50 4.36 -0.65
CA LEU A 127 70.65 4.44 -1.83
C LEU A 127 71.52 4.47 -3.08
N SER A 128 71.07 3.78 -4.14
CA SER A 128 71.66 3.77 -5.47
C SER A 128 70.62 4.22 -6.49
N TYR A 129 70.98 5.14 -7.39
CA TYR A 129 70.07 5.79 -8.32
C TYR A 129 70.35 5.37 -9.77
N HIS A 130 69.29 5.05 -10.49
CA HIS A 130 69.33 4.68 -11.91
C HIS A 130 68.28 5.50 -12.67
N CYS A 131 68.62 6.12 -13.80
CA CYS A 131 67.62 6.81 -14.61
C CYS A 131 66.93 5.85 -15.59
N ASP A 132 65.67 6.15 -15.92
CA ASP A 132 64.93 5.43 -16.94
C ASP A 132 65.56 5.67 -18.33
N PRO A 133 65.37 4.77 -19.31
CA PRO A 133 65.89 4.92 -20.66
C PRO A 133 65.52 6.27 -21.29
N GLY A 134 66.51 6.99 -21.83
CA GLY A 134 66.34 8.33 -22.43
C GLY A 134 66.64 9.51 -21.48
N PHE A 135 66.96 9.24 -20.22
CA PHE A 135 67.37 10.23 -19.24
C PHE A 135 68.78 9.94 -18.73
N ARG A 136 69.59 10.99 -18.54
CA ARG A 136 70.91 10.88 -17.90
C ARG A 136 70.84 11.34 -16.46
N LEU A 137 71.55 10.65 -15.57
CA LEU A 137 71.64 11.02 -14.16
C LEU A 137 72.56 12.23 -13.99
N LEU A 138 72.05 13.28 -13.38
CA LEU A 138 72.81 14.45 -12.95
C LEU A 138 72.90 14.48 -11.43
N GLY A 139 74.10 14.25 -10.90
CA GLY A 139 74.37 14.19 -9.48
C GLY A 139 75.11 12.90 -9.10
N ALA A 140 75.20 12.63 -7.80
CA ALA A 140 75.79 11.40 -7.29
C ALA A 140 74.88 10.20 -7.62
N ASN A 141 75.48 9.09 -8.06
CA ASN A 141 74.77 7.83 -8.33
C ASN A 141 74.42 7.04 -7.07
N ALA A 142 74.91 7.48 -5.89
CA ALA A 142 74.53 6.92 -4.61
C ALA A 142 74.42 8.02 -3.54
N SER A 143 73.65 7.76 -2.48
CA SER A 143 73.60 8.61 -1.29
C SER A 143 73.55 7.76 -0.03
N THR A 144 74.28 8.16 1.01
CA THR A 144 74.31 7.47 2.29
C THR A 144 73.76 8.37 3.40
N CYS A 145 72.90 7.81 4.26
CA CYS A 145 72.38 8.51 5.42
C CYS A 145 73.45 8.60 6.52
N THR A 146 73.88 9.82 6.82
CA THR A 146 74.95 10.09 7.80
C THR A 146 74.47 9.98 9.26
N LYS A 147 75.42 9.94 10.19
CA LYS A 147 75.17 9.87 11.65
C LYS A 147 74.37 11.04 12.23
N ILE A 148 74.20 12.12 11.48
CA ILE A 148 73.45 13.32 11.88
C ILE A 148 72.06 13.41 11.20
N GLY A 149 71.60 12.36 10.53
CA GLY A 149 70.27 12.32 9.89
C GLY A 149 70.17 13.13 8.59
N LYS A 150 71.30 13.33 7.90
CA LYS A 150 71.37 14.00 6.58
C LYS A 150 71.98 13.08 5.53
N TRP A 151 71.56 13.23 4.27
CA TRP A 151 72.21 12.56 3.14
C TRP A 151 73.57 13.21 2.86
N ASP A 152 74.58 12.39 2.58
CA ASP A 152 75.94 12.83 2.23
C ASP A 152 76.00 13.58 0.89
N SER A 153 75.03 13.33 0.00
CA SER A 153 74.96 13.87 -1.35
C SER A 153 73.60 14.53 -1.62
N PRO A 154 73.56 15.62 -2.40
CA PRO A 154 72.30 16.21 -2.86
C PRO A 154 71.54 15.22 -3.74
N LYS A 155 70.20 15.32 -3.74
CA LYS A 155 69.34 14.44 -4.53
C LYS A 155 69.67 14.57 -6.03
N PRO A 156 69.98 13.48 -6.75
CA PRO A 156 70.25 13.54 -8.18
C PRO A 156 68.96 13.79 -8.99
N VAL A 157 69.12 14.26 -10.22
CA VAL A 157 68.02 14.56 -11.15
C VAL A 157 68.25 13.82 -12.47
N CYS A 158 67.23 13.11 -12.98
CA CYS A 158 67.28 12.52 -14.31
C CYS A 158 66.85 13.57 -15.35
N GLN A 159 67.80 14.05 -16.15
CA GLN A 159 67.54 15.02 -17.22
C GLN A 159 67.48 14.31 -18.57
N TYR A 160 66.50 14.69 -19.39
CA TYR A 160 66.33 14.16 -20.74
C TYR A 160 67.59 14.37 -21.59
N ASP A 161 68.10 13.29 -22.19
CA ASP A 161 69.25 13.36 -23.08
C ASP A 161 68.81 13.74 -24.50
N ARG A 162 69.21 14.94 -24.94
CA ARG A 162 68.90 15.48 -26.28
C ARG A 162 69.54 14.68 -27.42
N HIS A 163 70.51 13.83 -27.12
CA HIS A 163 71.17 12.95 -28.09
C HIS A 163 70.69 11.49 -28.02
N TYR A 164 69.70 11.19 -27.17
CA TYR A 164 68.99 9.92 -27.21
C TYR A 164 68.15 9.86 -28.50
N THR A 165 68.71 9.26 -29.55
CA THR A 165 67.95 8.85 -30.72
C THR A 165 67.08 7.68 -30.31
N GLY A 166 65.98 8.02 -29.63
CA GLY A 166 64.97 7.08 -29.20
C GLY A 166 64.49 6.30 -30.39
N GLN A 167 64.62 4.98 -30.31
CA GLN A 167 63.64 4.13 -30.95
C GLN A 167 62.27 4.64 -30.53
N SER A 168 61.47 5.03 -31.52
CA SER A 168 60.03 5.20 -31.36
C SER A 168 59.51 3.92 -30.71
N HIS A 169 59.14 3.98 -29.43
CA HIS A 169 58.24 2.97 -28.90
C HIS A 169 56.90 3.18 -29.60
N SER A 170 56.72 2.42 -30.67
CA SER A 170 55.45 2.06 -31.27
C SER A 170 54.58 1.32 -30.24
N GLY A 171 54.13 2.03 -29.20
CA GLY A 171 53.31 1.51 -28.12
C GLY A 171 52.25 2.53 -27.72
N LYS A 172 51.00 2.08 -27.65
CA LYS A 172 49.86 2.88 -27.19
C LYS A 172 50.12 3.43 -25.77
N LYS A 173 49.70 4.66 -25.49
CA LYS A 173 49.79 5.28 -24.15
C LYS A 173 48.65 4.80 -23.25
N THR A 174 48.96 4.42 -22.02
CA THR A 174 47.95 3.88 -21.10
C THR A 174 47.12 4.96 -20.42
N LEU A 175 45.80 4.86 -20.48
CA LEU A 175 44.84 5.65 -19.69
C LEU A 175 44.18 4.75 -18.64
N TYR A 176 44.10 5.20 -17.39
CA TYR A 176 43.60 4.39 -16.29
C TYR A 176 42.19 4.80 -15.87
N ILE A 177 41.33 3.80 -15.64
CA ILE A 177 39.96 3.94 -15.15
C ILE A 177 39.90 3.35 -13.74
N GLY A 178 39.40 4.11 -12.77
CA GLY A 178 39.17 3.61 -11.42
C GLY A 178 37.78 3.01 -11.28
N ALA A 179 37.63 1.80 -10.75
CA ALA A 179 36.34 1.14 -10.63
C ALA A 179 36.11 0.52 -9.26
N LEU A 180 34.84 0.47 -8.84
CA LEU A 180 34.42 -0.09 -7.55
C LEU A 180 33.32 -1.14 -7.80
N PHE A 181 33.72 -2.41 -7.89
CA PHE A 181 32.81 -3.53 -8.12
C PHE A 181 32.42 -4.20 -6.79
N PRO A 182 31.12 -4.27 -6.44
CA PRO A 182 30.68 -4.90 -5.21
C PRO A 182 30.62 -6.43 -5.40
N MET A 183 31.60 -7.18 -4.86
CA MET A 183 31.60 -8.64 -4.96
C MET A 183 30.70 -9.33 -3.92
N SER A 184 30.28 -8.57 -2.90
CA SER A 184 29.40 -8.99 -1.81
C SER A 184 28.60 -7.79 -1.27
N GLY A 185 27.74 -8.02 -0.27
CA GLY A 185 26.89 -6.99 0.34
C GLY A 185 25.45 -7.04 -0.17
N GLY A 186 24.73 -5.91 -0.10
CA GLY A 186 23.30 -5.85 -0.47
C GLY A 186 23.00 -6.13 -1.94
N TRP A 187 23.99 -5.95 -2.83
CA TRP A 187 23.91 -6.36 -4.24
C TRP A 187 25.31 -6.81 -4.71
N PRO A 188 25.58 -8.12 -4.85
CA PRO A 188 26.88 -8.66 -5.26
C PRO A 188 27.12 -8.59 -6.78
N GLY A 189 26.75 -7.47 -7.42
CA GLY A 189 26.75 -7.38 -8.88
C GLY A 189 28.12 -7.35 -9.56
N GLY A 190 29.19 -7.19 -8.78
CA GLY A 190 30.56 -7.23 -9.28
C GLY A 190 30.98 -8.58 -9.87
N GLN A 191 30.32 -9.68 -9.49
CA GLN A 191 30.67 -11.04 -9.92
C GLN A 191 30.55 -11.20 -11.44
N ALA A 192 29.47 -10.68 -12.04
CA ALA A 192 29.28 -10.67 -13.50
C ALA A 192 29.76 -9.36 -14.17
N CYS A 193 29.64 -8.21 -13.50
CA CYS A 193 29.96 -6.93 -14.11
C CYS A 193 31.47 -6.71 -14.33
N LEU A 194 32.35 -7.24 -13.46
CA LEU A 194 33.80 -7.12 -13.65
C LEU A 194 34.28 -7.89 -14.90
N PRO A 195 33.99 -9.20 -15.05
CA PRO A 195 34.35 -9.94 -16.27
C PRO A 195 33.79 -9.31 -17.55
N SER A 196 32.59 -8.71 -17.47
CA SER A 196 31.96 -8.00 -18.58
C SER A 196 32.71 -6.72 -18.96
N ALA A 197 33.10 -5.89 -17.97
CA ALA A 197 33.89 -4.68 -18.22
C ALA A 197 35.29 -5.00 -18.76
N GLU A 198 35.95 -6.05 -18.25
CA GLU A 198 37.23 -6.54 -18.77
C GLU A 198 37.11 -7.01 -20.23
N MET A 199 36.00 -7.68 -20.58
CA MET A 199 35.76 -8.15 -21.95
C MET A 199 35.57 -6.97 -22.90
N ALA A 200 34.88 -5.92 -22.45
CA ALA A 200 34.74 -4.68 -23.22
C ALA A 200 36.08 -4.00 -23.46
N LEU A 201 36.96 -3.94 -22.45
CA LEU A 201 38.29 -3.35 -22.57
C LEU A 201 39.16 -4.08 -23.60
N GLU A 202 39.12 -5.42 -23.61
CA GLU A 202 39.82 -6.23 -24.60
C GLU A 202 39.32 -5.95 -26.03
N HIS A 203 38.00 -5.86 -26.21
CA HIS A 203 37.42 -5.57 -27.52
C HIS A 203 37.74 -4.14 -27.99
N VAL A 204 37.69 -3.15 -27.10
CA VAL A 204 38.04 -1.75 -27.42
C VAL A 204 39.52 -1.63 -27.76
N ASN A 205 40.42 -2.17 -26.93
CA ASN A 205 41.87 -2.01 -27.12
C ASN A 205 42.39 -2.72 -28.38
N ARG A 206 41.73 -3.80 -28.82
CA ARG A 206 42.06 -4.55 -30.05
C ARG A 206 41.72 -3.79 -31.32
N ARG A 207 40.72 -2.90 -31.29
CA ARG A 207 40.32 -2.10 -32.44
C ARG A 207 41.32 -0.98 -32.70
N ALA A 208 41.75 -0.84 -33.95
CA ALA A 208 42.68 0.21 -34.37
C ALA A 208 41.98 1.54 -34.68
N ASP A 209 40.67 1.52 -34.94
CA ASP A 209 39.86 2.69 -35.26
C ASP A 209 39.36 3.47 -34.03
N ILE A 210 39.46 2.86 -32.84
CA ILE A 210 39.06 3.47 -31.57
C ILE A 210 40.32 3.63 -30.73
N LEU A 211 40.67 4.89 -30.40
CA LEU A 211 41.86 5.22 -29.60
C LEU A 211 43.15 4.56 -30.16
N PRO A 212 43.58 4.90 -31.39
CA PRO A 212 44.78 4.30 -31.99
C PRO A 212 46.04 4.55 -31.15
N ASP A 213 46.13 5.71 -30.49
CA ASP A 213 47.29 6.14 -29.71
C ASP A 213 47.20 5.77 -28.22
N TYR A 214 46.06 5.23 -27.76
CA TYR A 214 45.80 4.99 -26.33
C TYR A 214 45.30 3.57 -26.02
N GLU A 215 45.65 3.06 -24.85
CA GLU A 215 45.18 1.79 -24.29
C GLU A 215 44.43 2.06 -22.98
N LEU A 216 43.22 1.53 -22.82
CA LEU A 216 42.46 1.65 -21.57
C LEU A 216 42.81 0.51 -20.60
N LYS A 217 43.15 0.84 -19.34
CA LYS A 217 43.34 -0.13 -18.26
C LYS A 217 42.45 0.16 -17.05
N LEU A 218 41.99 -0.90 -16.41
CA LEU A 218 41.08 -0.84 -15.27
C LEU A 218 41.83 -1.10 -13.97
N ILE A 219 41.65 -0.24 -12.98
CA ILE A 219 42.08 -0.46 -11.60
C ILE A 219 40.82 -0.59 -10.77
N HIS A 220 40.55 -1.80 -10.27
CA HIS A 220 39.31 -2.11 -9.57
C HIS A 220 39.52 -2.52 -8.12
N HIS A 221 38.56 -2.19 -7.26
CA HIS A 221 38.51 -2.65 -5.88
C HIS A 221 37.12 -3.17 -5.50
N ASN A 222 37.07 -4.02 -4.46
CA ASN A 222 35.82 -4.55 -3.93
C ASN A 222 35.20 -3.61 -2.90
N SER A 223 34.15 -2.88 -3.29
CA SER A 223 33.45 -1.94 -2.41
C SER A 223 32.49 -2.59 -1.43
N LYS A 224 32.12 -3.87 -1.63
CA LYS A 224 31.11 -4.59 -0.84
C LYS A 224 29.75 -3.86 -0.73
N CYS A 225 29.48 -2.93 -1.65
CA CYS A 225 28.31 -2.05 -1.61
C CYS A 225 28.25 -1.14 -0.35
N ASP A 226 29.36 -1.01 0.38
CA ASP A 226 29.44 -0.29 1.66
C ASP A 226 30.09 1.09 1.47
N PRO A 227 29.42 2.20 1.83
CA PRO A 227 29.99 3.55 1.68
C PRO A 227 31.26 3.80 2.51
N GLY A 228 31.38 3.16 3.68
CA GLY A 228 32.55 3.32 4.55
C GLY A 228 33.80 2.73 3.92
N GLU A 229 33.74 1.47 3.48
CA GLU A 229 34.84 0.82 2.75
C GLU A 229 35.11 1.52 1.42
N ALA A 230 34.06 1.90 0.68
CA ALA A 230 34.22 2.62 -0.58
C ALA A 230 34.94 3.96 -0.43
N THR A 231 34.74 4.67 0.69
CA THR A 231 35.46 5.93 0.96
C THR A 231 36.97 5.68 1.01
N LYS A 232 37.41 4.68 1.78
CA LYS A 232 38.83 4.31 1.89
C LYS A 232 39.43 3.93 0.54
N LEU A 233 38.73 3.11 -0.24
CA LEU A 233 39.17 2.67 -1.57
C LEU A 233 39.20 3.84 -2.58
N LEU A 234 38.27 4.78 -2.47
CA LEU A 234 38.28 6.00 -3.29
C LEU A 234 39.51 6.85 -3.00
N TYR A 235 39.89 7.02 -1.74
CA TYR A 235 41.15 7.70 -1.38
C TYR A 235 42.37 6.99 -1.98
N GLU A 236 42.39 5.66 -1.94
CA GLU A 236 43.47 4.88 -2.55
C GLU A 236 43.55 5.07 -4.07
N LEU A 237 42.40 5.10 -4.77
CA LEU A 237 42.35 5.36 -6.21
C LEU A 237 42.80 6.77 -6.58
N LEU A 238 42.43 7.79 -5.78
CA LEU A 238 42.70 9.19 -6.10
C LEU A 238 44.12 9.64 -5.76
N TYR A 239 44.69 9.17 -4.65
CA TYR A 239 45.97 9.67 -4.12
C TYR A 239 47.19 8.79 -4.45
N LYS A 240 47.00 7.67 -5.15
CA LYS A 240 48.09 6.84 -5.66
C LYS A 240 48.19 6.96 -7.17
N ASP A 241 49.42 7.01 -7.67
CA ASP A 241 49.70 6.83 -9.09
C ASP A 241 49.20 5.45 -9.56
N PRO A 242 48.78 5.33 -10.84
CA PRO A 242 48.67 6.37 -11.87
C PRO A 242 47.41 7.25 -11.73
N ILE A 243 47.32 8.38 -12.43
CA ILE A 243 46.12 9.25 -12.47
C ILE A 243 44.96 8.53 -13.18
N LYS A 244 43.74 8.63 -12.63
CA LYS A 244 42.53 8.02 -13.22
C LYS A 244 41.75 9.08 -13.99
N ILE A 245 41.31 8.76 -15.21
CA ILE A 245 40.55 9.69 -16.06
C ILE A 245 39.04 9.69 -15.74
N VAL A 246 38.50 8.54 -15.33
CA VAL A 246 37.07 8.34 -15.00
C VAL A 246 36.94 7.37 -13.83
N LEU A 247 35.88 7.55 -13.03
CA LEU A 247 35.49 6.64 -11.97
C LEU A 247 34.22 5.86 -12.32
N MET A 248 34.22 4.55 -12.08
CA MET A 248 33.10 3.64 -12.34
C MET A 248 32.62 2.93 -11.07
N PRO A 249 31.71 3.54 -10.30
CA PRO A 249 31.07 2.89 -9.17
C PRO A 249 29.86 2.04 -9.58
N GLY A 250 29.66 0.89 -8.92
CA GLY A 250 28.49 0.03 -9.13
C GLY A 250 27.27 0.44 -8.30
N CYS A 251 27.26 0.09 -7.03
CA CYS A 251 26.12 0.28 -6.12
C CYS A 251 25.64 1.72 -6.00
N SER A 252 24.35 1.91 -5.76
CA SER A 252 23.75 3.24 -5.59
C SER A 252 24.32 4.04 -4.41
N SER A 253 24.47 3.43 -3.24
CA SER A 253 25.04 4.06 -2.04
C SER A 253 26.46 4.59 -2.28
N VAL A 254 27.29 3.77 -2.94
CA VAL A 254 28.67 4.11 -3.32
C VAL A 254 28.70 5.15 -4.44
N SER A 255 27.81 5.04 -5.43
CA SER A 255 27.74 5.96 -6.57
C SER A 255 27.36 7.37 -6.12
N THR A 256 26.41 7.51 -5.19
CA THR A 256 26.06 8.79 -4.57
C THR A 256 27.28 9.45 -3.91
N LEU A 257 28.00 8.71 -3.08
CA LEU A 257 29.21 9.18 -2.41
C LEU A 257 30.29 9.61 -3.41
N VAL A 258 30.61 8.76 -4.38
CA VAL A 258 31.67 9.01 -5.37
C VAL A 258 31.30 10.20 -6.27
N ALA A 259 30.06 10.28 -6.74
CA ALA A 259 29.58 11.36 -7.60
C ALA A 259 29.60 12.73 -6.88
N GLU A 260 29.24 12.77 -5.60
CA GLU A 260 29.27 14.00 -4.80
C GLU A 260 30.70 14.48 -4.54
N ALA A 261 31.64 13.55 -4.32
CA ALA A 261 33.04 13.84 -4.08
C ALA A 261 33.80 14.21 -5.37
N ALA A 262 33.52 13.54 -6.49
CA ALA A 262 34.27 13.64 -7.76
C ALA A 262 34.34 15.06 -8.34
N ARG A 263 33.37 15.93 -8.06
CA ARG A 263 33.39 17.34 -8.49
C ARG A 263 34.60 18.12 -7.95
N MET A 264 35.18 17.68 -6.82
CA MET A 264 36.36 18.32 -6.22
C MET A 264 37.65 18.00 -6.98
N TRP A 265 37.68 16.88 -7.72
CA TRP A 265 38.81 16.44 -8.55
C TRP A 265 38.52 16.56 -10.06
N ASN A 266 37.44 17.25 -10.42
CA ASN A 266 36.98 17.43 -11.80
C ASN A 266 36.89 16.10 -12.57
N LEU A 267 36.40 15.04 -11.92
CA LEU A 267 36.25 13.72 -12.53
C LEU A 267 34.84 13.48 -13.05
N ILE A 268 34.77 12.76 -14.18
CA ILE A 268 33.53 12.16 -14.65
C ILE A 268 33.29 10.86 -13.89
N VAL A 269 32.04 10.65 -13.48
CA VAL A 269 31.61 9.41 -12.82
C VAL A 269 30.62 8.70 -13.75
N LEU A 270 30.95 7.49 -14.16
CA LEU A 270 30.11 6.65 -15.02
C LEU A 270 29.70 5.39 -14.27
N SER A 271 28.51 5.41 -13.66
CA SER A 271 27.99 4.24 -12.95
C SER A 271 27.37 3.24 -13.92
N TYR A 272 27.68 1.96 -13.74
CA TYR A 272 27.11 0.90 -14.55
C TYR A 272 25.91 0.19 -13.89
N GLY A 273 25.69 0.40 -12.58
CA GLY A 273 24.73 -0.37 -11.78
C GLY A 273 23.83 0.47 -10.85
N SER A 274 23.93 1.80 -10.86
CA SER A 274 23.16 2.63 -9.94
C SER A 274 21.80 3.07 -10.49
N SER A 275 20.73 2.66 -9.80
CA SER A 275 19.35 2.98 -10.14
C SER A 275 18.73 4.14 -9.34
N SER A 276 19.44 4.72 -8.36
CA SER A 276 18.86 5.73 -7.45
C SER A 276 18.32 6.96 -8.20
N PRO A 277 17.04 7.34 -8.02
CA PRO A 277 16.49 8.55 -8.62
C PRO A 277 17.22 9.84 -8.20
N ALA A 278 17.73 9.89 -6.96
CA ALA A 278 18.41 11.07 -6.41
C ALA A 278 19.64 11.51 -7.23
N LEU A 279 20.31 10.56 -7.89
CA LEU A 279 21.47 10.81 -8.75
C LEU A 279 21.15 11.59 -10.04
N SER A 280 19.87 11.75 -10.37
CA SER A 280 19.41 12.53 -11.52
C SER A 280 19.47 14.05 -11.27
N ASN A 281 19.74 14.47 -10.03
CA ASN A 281 19.88 15.89 -9.68
C ASN A 281 21.24 16.44 -10.17
N ARG A 282 21.21 17.14 -11.31
CA ARG A 282 22.39 17.76 -11.93
C ARG A 282 23.05 18.88 -11.12
N GLN A 283 22.33 19.52 -10.19
CA GLN A 283 22.93 20.54 -9.32
C GLN A 283 23.86 19.91 -8.29
N ARG A 284 23.47 18.74 -7.75
CA ARG A 284 24.27 17.98 -6.79
C ARG A 284 25.34 17.11 -7.49
N PHE A 285 24.99 16.52 -8.63
CA PHE A 285 25.84 15.58 -9.38
C PHE A 285 26.10 16.07 -10.83
N PRO A 286 26.92 17.10 -11.03
CA PRO A 286 27.10 17.74 -12.33
C PRO A 286 27.83 16.86 -13.36
N THR A 287 28.74 15.99 -12.92
CA THR A 287 29.60 15.16 -13.79
C THR A 287 29.22 13.67 -13.79
N PHE A 288 28.01 13.34 -13.35
CA PHE A 288 27.53 11.96 -13.24
C PHE A 288 26.83 11.48 -14.52
N PHE A 289 27.13 10.26 -14.94
CA PHE A 289 26.40 9.54 -15.99
C PHE A 289 26.18 8.10 -15.53
N ARG A 290 25.16 7.44 -16.09
CA ARG A 290 24.95 6.03 -15.84
C ARG A 290 24.32 5.31 -17.03
N THR A 291 24.82 4.12 -17.32
CA THR A 291 24.18 3.21 -18.28
C THR A 291 23.02 2.46 -17.66
N HIS A 292 22.99 2.33 -16.34
CA HIS A 292 21.81 1.83 -15.63
C HIS A 292 20.66 2.84 -15.70
N PRO A 293 19.45 2.42 -16.10
CA PRO A 293 18.29 3.31 -16.08
C PRO A 293 17.85 3.69 -14.66
N SER A 294 17.16 4.82 -14.53
CA SER A 294 16.60 5.26 -13.23
C SER A 294 15.44 4.36 -12.79
N ALA A 295 15.31 4.10 -11.48
CA ALA A 295 14.14 3.41 -10.93
C ALA A 295 12.81 4.17 -11.17
N THR A 296 12.85 5.47 -11.47
CA THR A 296 11.66 6.24 -11.86
C THR A 296 11.04 5.78 -13.17
N LEU A 297 11.77 5.02 -14.00
CA LEU A 297 11.27 4.50 -15.28
C LEU A 297 10.12 3.49 -15.11
N HIS A 298 10.02 2.84 -13.93
CA HIS A 298 8.88 1.96 -13.60
C HIS A 298 7.57 2.72 -13.44
N ASN A 299 7.62 3.98 -12.98
CA ASN A 299 6.44 4.73 -12.56
C ASN A 299 5.51 5.10 -13.74
N PRO A 300 6.01 5.60 -14.89
CA PRO A 300 5.19 5.77 -16.08
C PRO A 300 4.42 4.49 -16.49
N THR A 301 5.09 3.34 -16.43
CA THR A 301 4.50 2.04 -16.75
C THR A 301 3.38 1.68 -15.77
N ARG A 302 3.62 1.83 -14.46
CA ARG A 302 2.60 1.57 -13.42
C ARG A 302 1.38 2.47 -13.60
N VAL A 303 1.58 3.77 -13.81
CA VAL A 303 0.49 4.72 -14.06
C VAL A 303 -0.32 4.34 -15.29
N GLN A 304 0.36 3.92 -16.37
CA GLN A 304 -0.34 3.48 -17.59
C GLN A 304 -1.15 2.20 -17.36
N LEU A 305 -0.63 1.27 -16.55
CA LEU A 305 -1.36 0.07 -16.16
C LEU A 305 -2.60 0.38 -15.30
N PHE A 306 -2.47 1.30 -14.35
CA PHE A 306 -3.61 1.76 -13.55
C PHE A 306 -4.71 2.36 -14.42
N LYS A 307 -4.34 3.19 -15.41
CA LYS A 307 -5.29 3.74 -16.38
C LYS A 307 -5.94 2.64 -17.24
N LYS A 308 -5.18 1.65 -17.69
CA LYS A 308 -5.69 0.53 -18.50
C LYS A 308 -6.76 -0.27 -17.76
N TRP A 309 -6.56 -0.53 -16.47
CA TRP A 309 -7.50 -1.29 -15.63
C TRP A 309 -8.52 -0.40 -14.90
N ASN A 310 -8.56 0.89 -15.23
CA ASN A 310 -9.47 1.88 -14.64
C ASN A 310 -9.40 1.96 -13.11
N TRP A 311 -8.20 1.78 -12.55
CA TRP A 311 -7.95 1.93 -11.12
C TRP A 311 -7.64 3.39 -10.77
N SER A 312 -8.31 3.87 -9.74
CA SER A 312 -8.27 5.24 -9.27
C SER A 312 -7.80 5.37 -7.82
N LYS A 313 -7.72 4.27 -7.07
CA LYS A 313 -7.18 4.20 -5.71
C LYS A 313 -6.08 3.14 -5.60
N ILE A 314 -4.93 3.53 -5.07
CA ILE A 314 -3.79 2.63 -4.84
C ILE A 314 -3.23 2.80 -3.43
N ALA A 315 -2.55 1.79 -2.93
CA ALA A 315 -1.78 1.82 -1.70
C ALA A 315 -0.31 1.48 -1.98
N THR A 316 0.59 1.95 -1.12
CA THR A 316 2.02 1.69 -1.25
C THR A 316 2.63 1.25 0.06
N ILE A 317 3.58 0.31 -0.03
CA ILE A 317 4.40 -0.15 1.09
C ILE A 317 5.85 -0.17 0.66
N GLN A 318 6.73 0.49 1.42
CA GLN A 318 8.14 0.58 1.10
C GLN A 318 9.07 0.27 2.28
N GLN A 319 10.25 -0.25 1.96
CA GLN A 319 11.38 -0.25 2.89
C GLN A 319 12.01 1.14 2.93
N THR A 320 12.47 1.57 4.10
CA THR A 320 13.03 2.92 4.33
C THR A 320 14.47 3.04 3.81
N THR A 321 14.62 2.96 2.49
CA THR A 321 15.88 3.13 1.75
C THR A 321 15.75 4.33 0.81
N GLU A 322 16.83 5.09 0.57
CA GLU A 322 16.82 6.29 -0.28
C GLU A 322 16.28 6.02 -1.69
N VAL A 323 16.64 4.88 -2.29
CA VAL A 323 16.20 4.47 -3.63
C VAL A 323 14.68 4.33 -3.69
N PHE A 324 14.06 3.64 -2.72
CA PHE A 324 12.62 3.39 -2.70
C PHE A 324 11.84 4.65 -2.31
N THR A 325 12.35 5.43 -1.37
CA THR A 325 11.72 6.68 -0.93
C THR A 325 11.59 7.67 -2.09
N SER A 326 12.69 7.90 -2.82
CA SER A 326 12.68 8.80 -3.97
C SER A 326 11.89 8.24 -5.17
N THR A 327 11.81 6.91 -5.31
CA THR A 327 10.96 6.27 -6.33
C THR A 327 9.47 6.46 -6.00
N LEU A 328 9.10 6.37 -4.73
CA LEU A 328 7.72 6.58 -4.28
C LEU A 328 7.30 8.05 -4.41
N ASP A 329 8.19 8.99 -4.08
CA ASP A 329 7.88 10.42 -4.21
C ASP A 329 7.62 10.79 -5.69
N ASP A 330 8.41 10.28 -6.65
CA ASP A 330 8.12 10.45 -8.09
C ASP A 330 6.83 9.74 -8.52
N LEU A 331 6.50 8.58 -7.93
CA LEU A 331 5.24 7.89 -8.21
C LEU A 331 4.05 8.73 -7.73
N GLU A 332 4.12 9.27 -6.52
CA GLU A 332 3.08 10.12 -5.91
C GLU A 332 2.76 11.34 -6.78
N ASP A 333 3.79 12.03 -7.26
CA ASP A 333 3.63 13.16 -8.17
C ASP A 333 2.95 12.78 -9.49
N ARG A 334 3.28 11.60 -10.04
CA ARG A 334 2.71 11.12 -11.32
C ARG A 334 1.28 10.64 -11.18
N VAL A 335 0.94 9.91 -10.12
CA VAL A 335 -0.43 9.44 -9.88
C VAL A 335 -1.36 10.63 -9.62
N LYS A 336 -0.90 11.64 -8.89
CA LYS A 336 -1.64 12.88 -8.66
C LYS A 336 -1.95 13.62 -9.96
N LYS A 337 -0.96 13.72 -10.88
CA LYS A 337 -1.17 14.29 -12.24
C LYS A 337 -2.10 13.44 -13.11
N ALA A 338 -2.19 12.14 -12.84
CA ALA A 338 -3.06 11.21 -13.54
C ALA A 338 -4.49 11.13 -12.97
N GLY A 339 -4.80 11.84 -11.88
CA GLY A 339 -6.10 11.78 -11.21
C GLY A 339 -6.30 10.49 -10.38
N ILE A 340 -5.22 9.81 -10.01
CA ILE A 340 -5.23 8.59 -9.19
C ILE A 340 -4.85 8.97 -7.76
N GLU A 341 -5.65 8.57 -6.79
CA GLU A 341 -5.47 8.86 -5.37
C GLU A 341 -4.61 7.78 -4.69
N LEU A 342 -3.63 8.23 -3.91
CA LEU A 342 -2.87 7.37 -2.99
C LEU A 342 -3.63 7.27 -1.66
N SER A 343 -4.31 6.16 -1.42
CA SER A 343 -5.15 5.98 -0.23
C SER A 343 -4.34 5.73 1.04
N VAL A 344 -3.27 4.95 0.94
CA VAL A 344 -2.43 4.56 2.09
C VAL A 344 -0.96 4.51 1.69
N ARG A 345 -0.12 5.18 2.48
CA ARG A 345 1.34 5.09 2.43
C ARG A 345 1.85 4.39 3.69
N GLN A 346 2.49 3.24 3.56
CA GLN A 346 3.15 2.53 4.65
C GLN A 346 4.65 2.43 4.39
N SER A 347 5.45 2.48 5.45
CA SER A 347 6.88 2.26 5.39
C SER A 347 7.35 1.42 6.57
N PHE A 348 8.38 0.61 6.37
CA PHE A 348 9.01 -0.17 7.43
C PHE A 348 10.55 -0.12 7.30
N LEU A 349 11.25 -0.44 8.40
CA LEU A 349 12.71 -0.55 8.41
C LEU A 349 13.15 -2.01 8.35
N SER A 350 12.63 -2.84 9.27
CA SER A 350 13.00 -4.25 9.40
C SER A 350 11.80 -5.19 9.62
N ASP A 351 10.76 -4.76 10.34
CA ASP A 351 9.55 -5.55 10.58
C ASP A 351 8.35 -5.00 9.76
N PRO A 352 7.81 -5.76 8.80
CA PRO A 352 6.68 -5.34 7.99
C PRO A 352 5.30 -5.65 8.61
N ALA A 353 5.20 -6.38 9.72
CA ALA A 353 3.93 -6.92 10.21
C ALA A 353 2.86 -5.84 10.48
N VAL A 354 3.23 -4.73 11.11
CA VAL A 354 2.31 -3.62 11.40
C VAL A 354 1.84 -2.93 10.12
N ALA A 355 2.76 -2.75 9.15
CA ALA A 355 2.45 -2.14 7.87
C ALA A 355 1.42 -2.98 7.09
N VAL A 356 1.60 -4.30 7.04
CA VAL A 356 0.67 -5.24 6.37
C VAL A 356 -0.70 -5.24 7.06
N LYS A 357 -0.75 -5.26 8.40
CA LYS A 357 -2.01 -5.16 9.16
C LYS A 357 -2.77 -3.87 8.87
N ASN A 358 -2.05 -2.75 8.73
CA ASN A 358 -2.66 -1.46 8.39
C ASN A 358 -3.23 -1.46 6.97
N LEU A 359 -2.55 -2.06 6.00
CA LEU A 359 -3.07 -2.20 4.62
C LEU A 359 -4.40 -2.96 4.62
N LYS A 360 -4.48 -4.08 5.35
CA LYS A 360 -5.71 -4.86 5.49
C LYS A 360 -6.82 -4.06 6.17
N ARG A 361 -6.51 -3.37 7.27
CA ARG A 361 -7.48 -2.57 8.02
C ARG A 361 -8.10 -1.45 7.18
N GLN A 362 -7.36 -0.94 6.19
CA GLN A 362 -7.79 0.13 5.28
C GLN A 362 -8.42 -0.39 3.98
N ASP A 363 -8.66 -1.70 3.83
CA ASP A 363 -9.17 -2.33 2.60
C ASP A 363 -8.35 -1.95 1.35
N ALA A 364 -7.02 -1.95 1.48
CA ALA A 364 -6.13 -1.66 0.36
C ALA A 364 -6.07 -2.84 -0.62
N ARG A 365 -6.54 -2.64 -1.85
CA ARG A 365 -6.64 -3.69 -2.88
C ARG A 365 -5.50 -3.71 -3.89
N ILE A 366 -5.16 -2.55 -4.44
CA ILE A 366 -4.06 -2.39 -5.40
C ILE A 366 -2.84 -1.88 -4.64
N ILE A 367 -1.82 -2.72 -4.49
CA ILE A 367 -0.68 -2.47 -3.59
C ILE A 367 0.61 -2.43 -4.38
N VAL A 368 1.40 -1.37 -4.24
CA VAL A 368 2.75 -1.26 -4.80
C VAL A 368 3.78 -1.50 -3.70
N GLY A 369 4.58 -2.57 -3.86
CA GLY A 369 5.66 -2.95 -2.95
C GLY A 369 7.03 -2.51 -3.46
N LEU A 370 7.75 -1.75 -2.64
CA LEU A 370 9.10 -1.26 -2.92
C LEU A 370 10.07 -1.66 -1.80
N PHE A 371 10.70 -2.82 -1.94
CA PHE A 371 11.64 -3.37 -0.96
C PHE A 371 12.62 -4.33 -1.66
N TYR A 372 13.65 -4.80 -0.95
CA TYR A 372 14.56 -5.82 -1.47
C TYR A 372 13.96 -7.22 -1.36
N GLU A 373 14.54 -8.19 -2.09
CA GLU A 373 14.08 -9.59 -2.12
C GLU A 373 14.01 -10.25 -0.73
N THR A 374 15.00 -9.98 0.13
CA THR A 374 15.03 -10.51 1.51
C THR A 374 13.86 -10.01 2.34
N GLU A 375 13.49 -8.74 2.18
CA GLU A 375 12.35 -8.15 2.87
C GLU A 375 11.03 -8.56 2.21
N ALA A 376 11.02 -8.83 0.91
CA ALA A 376 9.85 -9.37 0.20
C ALA A 376 9.39 -10.69 0.82
N ARG A 377 10.32 -11.61 1.13
CA ARG A 377 9.98 -12.88 1.80
C ARG A 377 9.28 -12.67 3.14
N LYS A 378 9.76 -11.73 3.97
CA LYS A 378 9.14 -11.39 5.25
C LYS A 378 7.76 -10.75 5.06
N VAL A 379 7.63 -9.79 4.14
CA VAL A 379 6.37 -9.13 3.81
C VAL A 379 5.34 -10.16 3.36
N PHE A 380 5.68 -11.03 2.41
CA PHE A 380 4.73 -11.99 1.85
C PHE A 380 4.35 -13.10 2.84
N CYS A 381 5.23 -13.46 3.78
CA CYS A 381 4.87 -14.34 4.89
C CYS A 381 3.81 -13.69 5.82
N GLU A 382 3.93 -12.38 6.11
CA GLU A 382 2.90 -11.65 6.85
C GLU A 382 1.60 -11.44 6.05
N VAL A 383 1.71 -11.21 4.73
CA VAL A 383 0.56 -11.14 3.80
C VAL A 383 -0.23 -12.44 3.79
N PHE A 384 0.45 -13.59 3.81
CA PHE A 384 -0.20 -14.90 3.91
C PHE A 384 -0.96 -15.03 5.24
N LYS A 385 -0.31 -14.73 6.37
CA LYS A 385 -0.94 -14.78 7.71
C LYS A 385 -2.16 -13.88 7.81
N GLU A 386 -2.11 -12.71 7.18
CA GLU A 386 -3.21 -11.76 7.15
C GLU A 386 -4.24 -12.02 6.03
N LYS A 387 -4.02 -13.01 5.17
CA LYS A 387 -4.88 -13.31 4.00
C LYS A 387 -5.10 -12.10 3.07
N LEU A 388 -4.04 -11.31 2.85
CA LEU A 388 -4.04 -10.13 1.98
C LEU A 388 -3.60 -10.49 0.54
N TYR A 389 -4.15 -11.58 0.01
CA TYR A 389 -3.85 -12.14 -1.31
C TYR A 389 -5.11 -12.79 -1.93
N GLY A 390 -5.01 -13.25 -3.18
CA GLY A 390 -6.11 -13.93 -3.88
C GLY A 390 -6.93 -12.99 -4.76
N LYS A 391 -8.22 -13.28 -4.96
CA LYS A 391 -9.06 -12.63 -5.97
C LYS A 391 -9.16 -11.10 -5.83
N LYS A 392 -9.11 -10.57 -4.60
CA LYS A 392 -9.43 -9.17 -4.28
C LYS A 392 -8.22 -8.23 -4.34
N TYR A 393 -7.01 -8.77 -4.37
CA TYR A 393 -5.77 -8.01 -4.17
C TYR A 393 -4.82 -8.17 -5.35
N VAL A 394 -4.15 -7.09 -5.72
CA VAL A 394 -3.10 -7.10 -6.74
C VAL A 394 -1.85 -6.46 -6.18
N TRP A 395 -0.74 -7.16 -6.32
CA TRP A 395 0.58 -6.69 -5.91
C TRP A 395 1.39 -6.28 -7.12
N PHE A 396 2.00 -5.09 -7.04
CA PHE A 396 3.02 -4.62 -7.98
C PHE A 396 4.37 -4.69 -7.31
N LEU A 397 5.27 -5.50 -7.86
CA LEU A 397 6.63 -5.64 -7.38
C LEU A 397 7.64 -5.17 -8.42
N ILE A 398 8.90 -5.15 -8.03
CA ILE A 398 10.05 -4.88 -8.88
C ILE A 398 10.48 -6.21 -9.49
N GLY A 399 10.72 -6.28 -10.80
CA GLY A 399 11.03 -7.53 -11.51
C GLY A 399 12.51 -7.95 -11.54
N TRP A 400 13.35 -7.38 -10.69
CA TRP A 400 14.78 -7.74 -10.54
C TRP A 400 15.07 -8.90 -9.58
N TYR A 401 14.04 -9.51 -8.99
CA TYR A 401 14.22 -10.65 -8.10
C TYR A 401 14.57 -11.91 -8.89
N ALA A 402 15.26 -12.86 -8.26
CA ALA A 402 15.44 -14.18 -8.85
C ALA A 402 14.09 -14.86 -9.13
N ASP A 403 13.94 -15.56 -10.26
CA ASP A 403 12.65 -16.15 -10.67
C ASP A 403 12.03 -17.09 -9.61
N ASN A 404 12.87 -17.69 -8.76
CA ASN A 404 12.51 -18.61 -7.69
C ASN A 404 12.66 -18.03 -6.26
N TRP A 405 12.73 -16.70 -6.11
CA TRP A 405 13.04 -16.02 -4.84
C TRP A 405 12.18 -16.44 -3.63
N PHE A 406 10.93 -16.85 -3.87
CA PHE A 406 9.95 -17.28 -2.86
C PHE A 406 10.04 -18.77 -2.50
N LYS A 407 10.85 -19.55 -3.22
CA LYS A 407 11.14 -20.98 -2.95
C LYS A 407 12.43 -21.18 -2.15
N ILE A 408 13.24 -20.14 -2.01
CA ILE A 408 14.50 -20.16 -1.27
C ILE A 408 14.19 -20.30 0.22
N ASN A 409 14.86 -21.25 0.88
CA ASN A 409 14.72 -21.44 2.33
C ASN A 409 15.33 -20.26 3.09
N ASP A 410 14.52 -19.59 3.90
CA ASP A 410 14.93 -18.42 4.67
C ASP A 410 14.63 -18.66 6.17
N PRO A 411 15.65 -18.74 7.04
CA PRO A 411 15.46 -19.03 8.46
C PRO A 411 14.79 -17.87 9.23
N SER A 412 14.63 -16.69 8.61
CA SER A 412 14.00 -15.53 9.25
C SER A 412 12.47 -15.51 9.12
N ILE A 413 11.86 -16.44 8.37
CA ILE A 413 10.41 -16.52 8.18
C ILE A 413 9.85 -17.86 8.68
N ASN A 414 8.60 -17.83 9.15
CA ASN A 414 7.90 -19.03 9.65
C ASN A 414 6.95 -19.67 8.61
N CYS A 415 6.95 -19.21 7.36
CA CYS A 415 6.05 -19.68 6.31
C CYS A 415 6.72 -20.75 5.44
N THR A 416 5.96 -21.76 4.99
CA THR A 416 6.45 -22.78 4.05
C THR A 416 6.44 -22.26 2.61
N VAL A 417 7.12 -22.97 1.71
CA VAL A 417 7.16 -22.61 0.28
C VAL A 417 5.78 -22.66 -0.36
N GLU A 418 4.92 -23.60 0.04
CA GLU A 418 3.54 -23.70 -0.44
C GLU A 418 2.73 -22.46 -0.05
N ASN A 419 2.81 -22.06 1.23
CA ASN A 419 2.15 -20.85 1.74
C ASN A 419 2.62 -19.60 0.99
N MET A 420 3.93 -19.50 0.75
CA MET A 420 4.52 -18.37 0.02
C MET A 420 4.07 -18.35 -1.44
N THR A 421 4.06 -19.51 -2.11
CA THR A 421 3.65 -19.64 -3.51
C THR A 421 2.20 -19.21 -3.70
N GLU A 422 1.31 -19.55 -2.77
CA GLU A 422 -0.08 -19.10 -2.76
C GLU A 422 -0.19 -17.57 -2.58
N ALA A 423 0.61 -17.00 -1.67
CA ALA A 423 0.55 -15.58 -1.34
C ALA A 423 1.05 -14.66 -2.46
N VAL A 424 2.02 -15.10 -3.26
CA VAL A 424 2.60 -14.32 -4.36
C VAL A 424 1.85 -14.50 -5.68
N GLU A 425 0.91 -15.43 -5.79
CA GLU A 425 0.27 -15.78 -7.06
C GLU A 425 -0.43 -14.58 -7.72
N GLY A 426 -0.24 -14.40 -9.03
CA GLY A 426 -0.91 -13.37 -9.82
C GLY A 426 -0.35 -11.95 -9.70
N HIS A 427 0.70 -11.73 -8.90
CA HIS A 427 1.35 -10.42 -8.80
C HIS A 427 1.98 -9.98 -10.13
N VAL A 428 2.02 -8.67 -10.36
CA VAL A 428 2.60 -8.03 -11.54
C VAL A 428 3.97 -7.48 -11.20
N THR A 429 4.95 -7.74 -12.05
CA THR A 429 6.29 -7.15 -11.95
C THR A 429 6.52 -6.18 -13.09
N THR A 430 7.27 -5.12 -12.79
CA THR A 430 7.81 -4.23 -13.81
C THR A 430 9.32 -4.22 -13.70
N GLU A 431 10.00 -4.47 -14.81
CA GLU A 431 11.46 -4.48 -14.91
C GLU A 431 11.91 -3.66 -16.11
N ILE A 432 13.20 -3.35 -16.17
CA ILE A 432 13.77 -2.59 -17.28
C ILE A 432 14.55 -3.57 -18.14
N VAL A 433 14.35 -3.50 -19.46
CA VAL A 433 15.05 -4.37 -20.40
C VAL A 433 16.52 -3.95 -20.46
N MET A 434 17.42 -4.81 -19.95
CA MET A 434 18.86 -4.55 -19.91
C MET A 434 19.64 -5.28 -21.01
N LEU A 435 18.98 -6.12 -21.79
CA LEU A 435 19.56 -6.83 -22.94
C LEU A 435 18.65 -6.60 -24.16
N ASN A 436 19.22 -6.28 -25.32
CA ASN A 436 18.41 -6.06 -26.51
C ASN A 436 17.71 -7.37 -26.93
N PRO A 437 16.37 -7.42 -27.02
CA PRO A 437 15.66 -8.62 -27.48
C PRO A 437 15.81 -8.84 -28.99
N GLU A 438 16.19 -7.82 -29.75
CA GLU A 438 16.42 -7.94 -31.19
C GLU A 438 17.84 -8.46 -31.46
N ILE A 439 17.97 -9.41 -32.39
CA ILE A 439 19.25 -9.98 -32.81
C ILE A 439 19.92 -9.03 -33.82
N VAL A 440 20.47 -7.92 -33.31
CA VAL A 440 21.14 -6.89 -34.10
C VAL A 440 22.59 -6.75 -33.61
N ARG A 441 23.52 -6.60 -34.57
CA ARG A 441 24.94 -6.38 -34.26
C ARG A 441 25.17 -4.92 -33.87
N GLY A 442 25.65 -4.71 -32.65
CA GLY A 442 25.97 -3.39 -32.11
C GLY A 442 27.35 -2.88 -32.52
N VAL A 443 27.83 -1.83 -31.84
CA VAL A 443 29.14 -1.20 -32.07
C VAL A 443 30.31 -2.16 -31.90
N SER A 444 30.17 -3.17 -31.04
CA SER A 444 31.20 -4.19 -30.82
C SER A 444 31.15 -5.35 -31.80
N ASP A 445 30.28 -5.29 -32.82
CA ASP A 445 30.03 -6.39 -33.76
C ASP A 445 29.65 -7.71 -33.05
N LEU A 446 28.88 -7.60 -31.97
CA LEU A 446 28.28 -8.74 -31.26
C LEU A 446 26.77 -8.60 -31.25
N THR A 447 26.07 -9.72 -31.33
CA THR A 447 24.65 -9.83 -30.99
C THR A 447 24.48 -10.02 -29.48
N SER A 448 23.26 -9.86 -28.97
CA SER A 448 22.92 -10.14 -27.57
C SER A 448 23.23 -11.59 -27.17
N GLU A 449 22.97 -12.55 -28.07
CA GLU A 449 23.25 -13.97 -27.84
C GLU A 449 24.76 -14.24 -27.84
N ASP A 450 25.50 -13.72 -28.83
CA ASP A 450 26.97 -13.85 -28.90
C ASP A 450 27.64 -13.31 -27.62
N PHE A 451 27.11 -12.21 -27.07
CA PHE A 451 27.59 -11.64 -25.82
C PHE A 451 27.35 -12.59 -24.64
N LEU A 452 26.14 -13.14 -24.51
CA LEU A 452 25.80 -14.07 -23.43
C LEU A 452 26.67 -15.33 -23.48
N ASP A 453 26.86 -15.92 -24.66
CA ASP A 453 27.70 -17.11 -24.83
C ASP A 453 29.14 -16.86 -24.39
N LYS A 454 29.71 -15.70 -24.77
CA LYS A 454 31.04 -15.29 -24.33
C LYS A 454 31.11 -15.02 -22.83
N MET A 455 30.06 -14.43 -22.26
CA MET A 455 29.98 -14.17 -20.82
C MET A 455 29.92 -15.47 -20.02
N MET A 456 29.10 -16.42 -20.45
CA MET A 456 29.00 -17.75 -19.84
C MET A 456 30.33 -18.51 -19.92
N ALA A 457 31.00 -18.47 -21.08
CA ALA A 457 32.32 -19.07 -21.23
C ALA A 457 33.37 -18.46 -20.28
N ARG A 458 33.23 -17.17 -19.95
CA ARG A 458 34.15 -16.44 -19.07
C ARG A 458 33.87 -16.66 -17.58
N LEU A 459 32.60 -16.85 -17.20
CA LEU A 459 32.20 -17.16 -15.82
C LEU A 459 32.47 -18.63 -15.43
N GLY A 460 32.59 -19.54 -16.40
CA GLY A 460 32.88 -20.95 -16.15
C GLY A 460 31.68 -21.72 -15.58
N VAL A 461 31.92 -22.56 -14.54
CA VAL A 461 30.95 -23.52 -13.96
C VAL A 461 29.85 -22.85 -13.11
N MET A 462 29.85 -21.52 -12.96
CA MET A 462 28.84 -20.84 -12.16
C MET A 462 27.52 -20.72 -12.91
N ASN A 463 26.42 -21.14 -12.28
CA ASN A 463 25.09 -20.97 -12.83
C ASN A 463 24.79 -19.46 -12.98
N PRO A 464 24.31 -18.99 -14.16
CA PRO A 464 23.92 -17.60 -14.37
C PRO A 464 22.88 -17.11 -13.34
N GLU A 465 22.00 -18.01 -12.89
CA GLU A 465 20.95 -17.73 -11.90
C GLU A 465 21.50 -17.49 -10.48
N GLU A 466 22.67 -18.05 -10.16
CA GLU A 466 23.34 -17.86 -8.86
C GLU A 466 24.40 -16.75 -8.88
N THR A 467 24.74 -16.26 -10.08
CA THR A 467 25.77 -15.24 -10.27
C THR A 467 25.20 -13.84 -10.10
N GLY A 468 25.65 -13.12 -9.07
CA GLY A 468 25.21 -11.75 -8.81
C GLY A 468 25.52 -10.78 -9.94
N GLY A 469 24.50 -10.02 -10.37
CA GLY A 469 24.65 -8.94 -11.37
C GLY A 469 24.69 -9.40 -12.83
N PHE A 470 24.29 -10.65 -13.12
CA PHE A 470 24.32 -11.20 -14.49
C PHE A 470 23.43 -10.40 -15.46
N GLN A 471 22.27 -9.94 -14.99
CA GLN A 471 21.33 -9.14 -15.81
C GLN A 471 21.89 -7.74 -16.14
N GLU A 472 22.70 -7.17 -15.25
CA GLU A 472 23.31 -5.85 -15.39
C GLU A 472 24.66 -5.90 -16.13
N ALA A 473 25.21 -7.08 -16.40
CA ALA A 473 26.47 -7.25 -17.11
C ALA A 473 26.53 -6.52 -18.47
N PRO A 474 25.48 -6.50 -19.32
CA PRO A 474 25.47 -5.71 -20.56
C PRO A 474 25.65 -4.20 -20.33
N LEU A 475 25.20 -3.68 -19.18
CA LEU A 475 25.31 -2.25 -18.84
C LEU A 475 26.74 -1.86 -18.51
N ALA A 476 27.49 -2.74 -17.85
CA ALA A 476 28.92 -2.56 -17.60
C ALA A 476 29.72 -2.63 -18.89
N TYR A 477 29.37 -3.54 -19.79
CA TYR A 477 29.97 -3.64 -21.12
C TYR A 477 29.78 -2.36 -21.93
N ASP A 478 28.53 -1.90 -22.05
CA ASP A 478 28.19 -0.70 -22.79
C ASP A 478 28.72 0.59 -22.13
N ALA A 479 28.93 0.60 -20.81
CA ALA A 479 29.57 1.74 -20.13
C ALA A 479 31.02 1.94 -20.60
N VAL A 480 31.79 0.86 -20.73
CA VAL A 480 33.17 0.92 -21.24
C VAL A 480 33.16 1.37 -22.71
N TRP A 481 32.23 0.89 -23.53
CA TRP A 481 32.08 1.35 -24.92
C TRP A 481 31.68 2.82 -25.02
N ALA A 482 30.73 3.28 -24.21
CA ALA A 482 30.33 4.68 -24.17
C ALA A 482 31.53 5.58 -23.83
N LEU A 483 32.31 5.17 -22.82
CA LEU A 483 33.53 5.87 -22.43
C LEU A 483 34.56 5.89 -23.56
N ALA A 484 34.83 4.76 -24.21
CA ALA A 484 35.80 4.67 -25.30
C ALA A 484 35.41 5.55 -26.49
N LEU A 485 34.15 5.55 -26.90
CA LEU A 485 33.63 6.39 -27.98
C LEU A 485 33.69 7.88 -27.62
N ALA A 486 33.35 8.24 -26.37
CA ALA A 486 33.45 9.61 -25.91
C ALA A 486 34.91 10.10 -25.84
N LEU A 487 35.84 9.27 -25.36
CA LEU A 487 37.26 9.59 -25.34
C LEU A 487 37.83 9.70 -26.76
N ASN A 488 37.40 8.86 -27.71
CA ASN A 488 37.81 8.94 -29.10
C ASN A 488 37.40 10.28 -29.74
N LYS A 489 36.15 10.69 -29.54
CA LYS A 489 35.65 12.00 -29.99
C LYS A 489 36.39 13.14 -29.30
N THR A 490 36.68 13.01 -28.01
CA THR A 490 37.42 14.01 -27.24
C THR A 490 38.86 14.14 -27.71
N ALA A 491 39.56 13.05 -27.99
CA ALA A 491 40.93 13.06 -28.51
C ALA A 491 41.01 13.84 -29.83
N GLY A 492 40.06 13.63 -30.74
CA GLY A 492 39.98 14.38 -31.99
C GLY A 492 39.76 15.89 -31.81
N GLU A 493 38.93 16.31 -30.84
CA GLU A 493 38.70 17.74 -30.54
C GLU A 493 39.87 18.38 -29.77
N LEU A 494 40.51 17.65 -28.86
CA LEU A 494 41.69 18.13 -28.13
C LEU A 494 42.89 18.31 -29.06
N ALA A 495 43.09 17.39 -30.02
CA ALA A 495 44.14 17.48 -31.02
C ALA A 495 44.07 18.79 -31.84
N LYS A 496 42.86 19.27 -32.18
CA LYS A 496 42.66 20.57 -32.85
C LYS A 496 43.14 21.77 -32.03
N ARG A 497 43.22 21.62 -30.70
CA ARG A 497 43.68 22.65 -29.75
C ARG A 497 45.11 22.41 -29.26
N GLY A 498 45.82 21.42 -29.81
CA GLY A 498 47.17 21.04 -29.39
C GLY A 498 47.26 20.43 -27.99
N LEU A 499 46.14 19.96 -27.43
CA LEU A 499 46.07 19.27 -26.14
C LEU A 499 45.91 17.77 -26.35
N ARG A 500 46.34 16.97 -25.38
CA ARG A 500 46.19 15.52 -25.42
C ARG A 500 45.52 14.98 -24.16
N LEU A 501 45.07 13.72 -24.20
CA LEU A 501 44.39 13.10 -23.06
C LEU A 501 45.36 12.83 -21.88
N GLU A 502 46.66 12.65 -22.16
CA GLU A 502 47.70 12.49 -21.13
C GLU A 502 47.96 13.76 -20.32
N ASP A 503 47.56 14.94 -20.81
CA ASP A 503 47.71 16.21 -20.10
C ASP A 503 46.64 16.39 -18.99
N PHE A 504 45.80 15.38 -18.77
CA PHE A 504 44.77 15.39 -17.75
C PHE A 504 45.37 15.41 -16.34
N ASN A 505 44.86 16.32 -15.51
CA ASN A 505 45.12 16.37 -14.09
C ASN A 505 43.83 16.74 -13.34
N TYR A 506 43.74 16.40 -12.06
CA TYR A 506 42.53 16.65 -11.26
C TYR A 506 42.16 18.12 -11.08
N ASN A 507 43.05 19.06 -11.41
CA ASN A 507 42.79 20.50 -11.32
C ASN A 507 42.25 21.07 -12.65
N ASN A 508 42.38 20.34 -13.76
CA ASN A 508 42.06 20.83 -15.10
C ASN A 508 40.60 20.53 -15.48
N LYS A 509 39.76 21.57 -15.48
CA LYS A 509 38.35 21.48 -15.88
C LYS A 509 38.11 21.38 -17.39
N ASN A 510 39.08 21.81 -18.21
CA ASN A 510 38.85 21.92 -19.66
C ASN A 510 38.69 20.55 -20.32
N ILE A 511 39.57 19.60 -19.98
CA ILE A 511 39.51 18.23 -20.51
C ILE A 511 38.22 17.55 -20.03
N THR A 512 37.90 17.66 -18.75
CA THR A 512 36.64 17.14 -18.18
C THR A 512 35.41 17.70 -18.89
N GLY A 513 35.41 19.01 -19.21
CA GLY A 513 34.32 19.66 -19.94
C GLY A 513 34.13 19.11 -21.36
N GLU A 514 35.20 18.79 -22.07
CA GLU A 514 35.11 18.17 -23.41
C GLU A 514 34.66 16.70 -23.32
N ILE A 515 35.17 15.94 -22.35
CA ILE A 515 34.69 14.57 -22.07
C ILE A 515 33.19 14.58 -21.75
N TYR A 516 32.74 15.52 -20.91
CA TYR A 516 31.32 15.67 -20.56
C TYR A 516 30.44 15.92 -21.79
N LYS A 517 30.85 16.84 -22.69
CA LYS A 517 30.12 17.12 -23.94
C LYS A 517 30.09 15.89 -24.86
N ALA A 518 31.20 15.17 -24.95
CA ALA A 518 31.30 13.96 -25.76
C ALA A 518 30.37 12.86 -25.22
N MET A 519 30.35 12.64 -23.90
CA MET A 519 29.42 11.71 -23.23
C MET A 519 27.95 12.14 -23.43
N ASN A 520 27.62 13.42 -23.23
CA ASN A 520 26.24 13.90 -23.39
C ASN A 520 25.70 13.75 -24.82
N THR A 521 26.58 13.75 -25.82
CA THR A 521 26.22 13.57 -27.25
C THR A 521 26.44 12.14 -27.75
N SER A 522 26.79 11.19 -26.87
CA SER A 522 27.00 9.80 -27.27
C SER A 522 25.66 9.13 -27.56
N SER A 523 25.55 8.54 -28.76
CA SER A 523 24.42 7.70 -29.17
C SER A 523 24.97 6.55 -30.00
N PHE A 524 24.70 5.32 -29.59
CA PHE A 524 25.15 4.13 -30.31
C PHE A 524 24.27 2.92 -29.97
N MET A 525 24.35 1.87 -30.80
CA MET A 525 23.74 0.57 -30.51
C MET A 525 24.74 -0.29 -29.74
N GLY A 526 24.46 -0.55 -28.47
CA GLY A 526 25.20 -1.46 -27.61
C GLY A 526 24.53 -2.84 -27.50
N VAL A 527 25.07 -3.70 -26.65
CA VAL A 527 24.50 -5.04 -26.37
C VAL A 527 23.19 -4.91 -25.60
N SER A 528 23.10 -3.91 -24.73
CA SER A 528 21.89 -3.64 -23.97
C SER A 528 20.80 -2.92 -24.78
N GLY A 529 21.06 -2.62 -26.07
CA GLY A 529 20.16 -1.90 -26.98
C GLY A 529 20.67 -0.51 -27.33
N HIS A 530 19.76 0.39 -27.71
CA HIS A 530 20.15 1.78 -27.98
C HIS A 530 20.59 2.47 -26.68
N VAL A 531 21.81 3.03 -26.68
CA VAL A 531 22.39 3.74 -25.52
C VAL A 531 22.40 5.23 -25.82
N VAL A 532 21.55 5.97 -25.11
CA VAL A 532 21.46 7.43 -25.12
C VAL A 532 21.28 7.91 -23.68
N PHE A 533 22.02 8.94 -23.31
CA PHE A 533 21.88 9.60 -22.03
C PHE A 533 20.89 10.77 -22.15
N ASP A 534 19.95 10.86 -21.23
CA ASP A 534 19.04 11.99 -21.11
C ASP A 534 19.77 13.23 -20.53
N ALA A 535 19.06 14.37 -20.47
CA ALA A 535 19.60 15.59 -19.87
C ALA A 535 20.02 15.41 -18.39
N GLN A 536 19.45 14.42 -17.69
CA GLN A 536 19.77 14.08 -16.30
C GLN A 536 20.93 13.09 -16.17
N GLY A 537 21.45 12.56 -17.29
CA GLY A 537 22.59 11.65 -17.34
C GLY A 537 22.21 10.19 -17.14
N SER A 538 20.92 9.88 -17.20
CA SER A 538 20.37 8.52 -17.10
C SER A 538 20.07 7.96 -18.48
N ARG A 539 20.16 6.64 -18.61
CA ARG A 539 19.80 5.95 -19.84
C ARG A 539 18.28 5.78 -19.99
N MET A 540 17.79 5.95 -21.21
CA MET A 540 16.42 5.59 -21.60
C MET A 540 16.32 4.12 -22.04
N ALA A 541 15.27 3.40 -21.61
CA ALA A 541 15.07 1.99 -21.93
C ALA A 541 13.58 1.61 -22.00
N LEU A 542 13.28 0.43 -22.56
CA LEU A 542 11.95 -0.17 -22.54
C LEU A 542 11.68 -0.82 -21.18
N THR A 543 10.45 -0.72 -20.68
CA THR A 543 10.01 -1.45 -19.48
C THR A 543 9.31 -2.74 -19.91
N ARG A 544 9.70 -3.88 -19.33
CA ARG A 544 9.02 -5.17 -19.51
C ARG A 544 8.05 -5.38 -18.34
N ILE A 545 6.91 -5.98 -18.65
CA ILE A 545 5.84 -6.24 -17.70
C ILE A 545 5.61 -7.74 -17.67
N GLU A 546 5.62 -8.34 -16.49
CA GLU A 546 5.41 -9.76 -16.30
C GLU A 546 4.38 -10.03 -15.20
N GLN A 547 3.82 -11.24 -15.21
CA GLN A 547 2.90 -11.73 -14.20
C GLN A 547 3.33 -13.13 -13.76
N LEU A 548 3.29 -13.40 -12.46
CA LEU A 548 3.47 -14.75 -11.94
C LEU A 548 2.20 -15.58 -12.18
N GLN A 549 2.31 -16.66 -12.95
CA GLN A 549 1.21 -17.57 -13.28
C GLN A 549 1.61 -19.02 -13.01
N GLY A 550 1.04 -19.65 -11.99
CA GLY A 550 1.36 -21.01 -11.58
C GLY A 550 2.82 -21.16 -11.15
N GLY A 551 3.35 -20.15 -10.45
CA GLY A 551 4.74 -20.13 -9.99
C GLY A 551 5.80 -19.93 -11.09
N ILE A 552 5.42 -19.50 -12.29
CA ILE A 552 6.31 -19.17 -13.42
C ILE A 552 5.99 -17.75 -13.91
N TYR A 553 7.03 -16.92 -14.10
CA TYR A 553 6.85 -15.58 -14.67
C TYR A 553 6.53 -15.66 -16.17
N LYS A 554 5.48 -14.94 -16.59
CA LYS A 554 5.13 -14.78 -17.99
C LYS A 554 5.09 -13.32 -18.38
N LYS A 555 5.72 -13.01 -19.51
CA LYS A 555 5.77 -11.68 -20.11
C LYS A 555 4.39 -11.33 -20.66
N ILE A 556 3.82 -10.21 -20.22
CA ILE A 556 2.48 -9.74 -20.62
C ILE A 556 2.50 -8.51 -21.54
N GLY A 557 3.61 -7.76 -21.56
CA GLY A 557 3.78 -6.64 -22.48
C GLY A 557 5.07 -5.83 -22.27
N TYR A 558 5.25 -4.81 -23.11
CA TYR A 558 6.30 -3.79 -22.97
C TYR A 558 5.72 -2.38 -23.00
N PHE A 559 6.40 -1.46 -22.34
CA PHE A 559 6.04 -0.04 -22.36
C PHE A 559 7.25 0.81 -22.73
N ASP A 560 7.04 1.67 -23.73
CA ASP A 560 7.98 2.71 -24.13
C ASP A 560 7.53 4.06 -23.57
N SER A 561 8.24 4.54 -22.55
CA SER A 561 7.96 5.83 -21.90
C SER A 561 8.21 7.03 -22.80
N SER A 562 9.06 6.92 -23.82
CA SER A 562 9.40 8.02 -24.73
C SER A 562 8.31 8.27 -25.76
N LYS A 563 7.69 7.20 -26.27
CA LYS A 563 6.61 7.24 -27.26
C LYS A 563 5.22 7.14 -26.64
N GLY A 564 5.11 6.77 -25.36
CA GLY A 564 3.85 6.48 -24.69
C GLY A 564 3.14 5.24 -25.24
N ASN A 565 3.88 4.32 -25.88
CA ASN A 565 3.31 3.15 -26.54
C ASN A 565 3.34 1.92 -25.62
N LEU A 566 2.19 1.27 -25.43
CA LEU A 566 2.04 0.04 -24.65
C LEU A 566 1.77 -1.13 -25.60
N THR A 567 2.72 -2.04 -25.74
CA THR A 567 2.53 -3.30 -26.45
C THR A 567 2.01 -4.36 -25.49
N TRP A 568 0.93 -5.05 -25.83
CA TRP A 568 0.27 -6.02 -24.96
C TRP A 568 0.04 -7.35 -25.66
N TYR A 569 0.34 -8.45 -24.97
CA TYR A 569 0.18 -9.80 -25.52
C TYR A 569 -1.16 -10.47 -25.21
N GLY A 570 -1.91 -9.96 -24.23
CA GLY A 570 -3.25 -10.47 -23.89
C GLY A 570 -3.24 -11.87 -23.26
N ASN A 571 -2.13 -12.25 -22.63
CA ASN A 571 -1.93 -13.52 -21.93
C ASN A 571 -1.97 -13.37 -20.39
N ASP A 572 -2.44 -12.24 -19.88
CA ASP A 572 -2.67 -12.00 -18.46
C ASP A 572 -3.84 -12.85 -17.93
N LYS A 573 -3.66 -13.48 -16.77
CA LYS A 573 -4.65 -14.36 -16.16
C LYS A 573 -5.07 -13.82 -14.81
N TRP A 574 -6.37 -13.66 -14.63
CA TRP A 574 -6.97 -13.17 -13.39
C TRP A 574 -7.97 -14.18 -12.84
N ILE A 575 -8.07 -14.24 -11.52
CA ILE A 575 -9.06 -15.09 -10.83
C ILE A 575 -10.45 -14.52 -11.12
N GLY A 576 -11.25 -15.23 -11.92
CA GLY A 576 -12.57 -14.75 -12.39
C GLY A 576 -12.54 -14.04 -13.73
N GLY A 577 -11.43 -14.09 -14.48
CA GLY A 577 -11.34 -13.63 -15.87
C GLY A 577 -11.22 -12.12 -16.08
N SER A 578 -11.30 -11.32 -15.02
CA SER A 578 -11.13 -9.86 -15.05
C SER A 578 -10.27 -9.39 -13.88
N PRO A 579 -9.52 -8.28 -14.04
CA PRO A 579 -8.75 -7.69 -12.95
C PRO A 579 -9.71 -7.21 -11.83
N PRO A 580 -9.31 -7.30 -10.55
CA PRO A 580 -10.15 -6.88 -9.44
C PRO A 580 -10.37 -5.36 -9.42
N ALA A 581 -11.49 -4.94 -8.83
CA ALA A 581 -11.79 -3.52 -8.61
C ALA A 581 -10.92 -2.91 -7.51
N ASP A 582 -10.63 -1.62 -7.63
CA ASP A 582 -9.77 -0.86 -6.70
C ASP A 582 -10.42 -0.58 -5.34
N ARG A 583 -11.74 -0.72 -5.26
CA ARG A 583 -12.56 -0.53 -4.06
C ARG A 583 -13.72 -1.51 -4.07
N THR A 584 -14.35 -1.69 -2.92
CA THR A 584 -15.62 -2.41 -2.84
C THR A 584 -16.72 -1.63 -3.59
N GLU A 585 -17.38 -2.26 -4.55
CA GLU A 585 -18.49 -1.63 -5.28
C GLU A 585 -19.70 -1.49 -4.35
N LEU A 586 -20.38 -0.35 -4.41
CA LEU A 586 -21.59 -0.10 -3.62
C LEU A 586 -22.80 -0.34 -4.53
N ILE A 587 -23.54 -1.41 -4.27
CA ILE A 587 -24.82 -1.65 -4.92
C ILE A 587 -25.94 -1.13 -4.03
N VAL A 588 -26.78 -0.28 -4.60
CA VAL A 588 -27.96 0.27 -3.93
C VAL A 588 -29.13 -0.70 -4.12
N GLU A 589 -29.68 -1.21 -3.03
CA GLU A 589 -30.85 -2.09 -3.06
C GLU A 589 -32.01 -1.47 -2.29
N TYR A 590 -33.21 -1.49 -2.89
CA TYR A 590 -34.42 -1.01 -2.23
C TYR A 590 -35.09 -2.13 -1.44
N ARG A 591 -35.43 -1.86 -0.18
CA ARG A 591 -36.32 -2.73 0.60
C ARG A 591 -37.75 -2.53 0.10
N LEU A 592 -38.37 -3.64 -0.28
CA LEU A 592 -39.70 -3.70 -0.91
C LEU A 592 -40.64 -4.55 -0.06
N LEU A 593 -41.94 -4.32 -0.22
CA LEU A 593 -42.96 -5.10 0.49
C LEU A 593 -43.00 -6.54 -0.06
N SER A 594 -43.13 -7.51 0.84
CA SER A 594 -43.28 -8.91 0.47
C SER A 594 -44.54 -9.08 -0.40
N GLN A 595 -44.32 -9.51 -1.64
CA GLN A 595 -45.40 -9.66 -2.63
C GLN A 595 -46.43 -10.69 -2.21
N LYS A 596 -45.99 -11.74 -1.50
CA LYS A 596 -46.88 -12.76 -0.95
C LYS A 596 -47.84 -12.14 0.06
N LEU A 597 -47.31 -11.29 0.96
CA LEU A 597 -48.12 -10.58 1.96
C LEU A 597 -49.09 -9.61 1.30
N PHE A 598 -48.61 -8.78 0.36
CA PHE A 598 -49.44 -7.80 -0.34
C PHE A 598 -50.61 -8.45 -1.07
N VAL A 599 -50.35 -9.47 -1.89
CA VAL A 599 -51.38 -10.15 -2.68
C VAL A 599 -52.40 -10.85 -1.76
N SER A 600 -51.95 -11.53 -0.70
CA SER A 600 -52.87 -12.18 0.25
C SER A 600 -53.81 -11.16 0.90
N VAL A 601 -53.27 -10.05 1.42
CA VAL A 601 -54.07 -9.01 2.08
C VAL A 601 -55.00 -8.29 1.10
N ALA A 602 -54.55 -8.02 -0.12
CA ALA A 602 -55.36 -7.40 -1.18
C ALA A 602 -56.57 -8.27 -1.58
N VAL A 603 -56.41 -9.60 -1.64
CA VAL A 603 -57.51 -10.54 -1.91
C VAL A 603 -58.56 -10.49 -0.79
N PHE A 604 -58.13 -10.50 0.48
CA PHE A 604 -59.06 -10.36 1.61
C PHE A 604 -59.79 -9.02 1.61
N ALA A 605 -59.10 -7.92 1.28
CA ALA A 605 -59.75 -6.62 1.12
C ALA A 605 -60.78 -6.63 -0.02
N GLY A 606 -60.46 -7.26 -1.16
CA GLY A 606 -61.38 -7.44 -2.29
C GLY A 606 -62.65 -8.22 -1.92
N PHE A 607 -62.52 -9.34 -1.19
CA PHE A 607 -63.68 -10.08 -0.68
C PHE A 607 -64.51 -9.24 0.30
N GLY A 608 -63.87 -8.41 1.13
CA GLY A 608 -64.57 -7.52 2.05
C GLY A 608 -65.38 -6.45 1.32
N ILE A 609 -64.86 -5.90 0.21
CA ILE A 609 -65.58 -4.93 -0.62
C ILE A 609 -66.78 -5.61 -1.28
N LEU A 610 -66.61 -6.81 -1.84
CA LEU A 610 -67.71 -7.60 -2.42
C LEU A 610 -68.80 -7.88 -1.38
N PHE A 611 -68.41 -8.27 -0.16
CA PHE A 611 -69.33 -8.48 0.95
C PHE A 611 -70.07 -7.19 1.33
N GLY A 612 -69.37 -6.05 1.38
CA GLY A 612 -69.98 -4.74 1.59
C GLY A 612 -71.02 -4.37 0.52
N ILE A 613 -70.75 -4.67 -0.76
CA ILE A 613 -71.69 -4.47 -1.86
C ILE A 613 -72.94 -5.33 -1.66
N ILE A 614 -72.79 -6.61 -1.29
CA ILE A 614 -73.92 -7.52 -1.02
C ILE A 614 -74.78 -7.01 0.14
N CYS A 615 -74.16 -6.57 1.24
CA CYS A 615 -74.89 -6.01 2.37
C CYS A 615 -75.64 -4.72 2.00
N LEU A 616 -75.02 -3.87 1.18
CA LEU A 616 -75.61 -2.63 0.70
C LEU A 616 -76.82 -2.89 -0.22
N THR A 617 -76.68 -3.81 -1.19
CA THR A 617 -77.78 -4.17 -2.11
C THR A 617 -78.93 -4.80 -1.36
N PHE A 618 -78.67 -5.70 -0.40
CA PHE A 618 -79.70 -6.27 0.48
C PHE A 618 -80.48 -5.18 1.24
N ASN A 619 -79.77 -4.22 1.85
CA ASN A 619 -80.39 -3.17 2.65
C ASN A 619 -81.20 -2.17 1.81
N ILE A 620 -80.80 -1.91 0.57
CA ILE A 620 -81.55 -1.08 -0.38
C ILE A 620 -82.79 -1.81 -0.90
N TYR A 621 -82.64 -3.07 -1.30
CA TYR A 621 -83.73 -3.88 -1.86
C TYR A 621 -84.86 -4.07 -0.85
N ASN A 622 -84.52 -4.41 0.40
CA ASN A 622 -85.50 -4.63 1.47
C ASN A 622 -85.83 -3.36 2.29
N SER A 623 -85.57 -2.17 1.72
CA SER A 623 -85.79 -0.89 2.41
C SER A 623 -87.26 -0.58 2.74
N SER A 624 -88.22 -1.32 2.15
CA SER A 624 -89.65 -1.23 2.44
C SER A 624 -90.09 -2.06 3.66
N VAL A 625 -89.26 -3.00 4.15
CA VAL A 625 -89.59 -3.88 5.28
C VAL A 625 -89.53 -3.10 6.60
N ARG A 626 -90.58 -3.19 7.43
CA ARG A 626 -90.76 -2.41 8.67
C ARG A 626 -89.57 -2.54 9.64
N TYR A 627 -89.00 -3.74 9.79
CA TYR A 627 -87.83 -3.96 10.65
C TYR A 627 -86.59 -3.19 10.14
N ILE A 628 -86.37 -3.16 8.82
CA ILE A 628 -85.24 -2.45 8.19
C ILE A 628 -85.45 -0.95 8.22
N GLN A 629 -86.68 -0.46 7.99
CA GLN A 629 -87.03 0.96 8.12
C GLN A 629 -86.77 1.51 9.52
N ASN A 630 -87.14 0.74 10.56
CA ASN A 630 -86.88 1.09 11.95
C ASN A 630 -85.37 1.09 12.29
N SER A 631 -84.51 0.53 11.43
CA SER A 631 -83.06 0.52 11.62
C SER A 631 -82.35 1.72 10.99
N GLN A 632 -83.10 2.71 10.45
CA GLN A 632 -82.57 3.86 9.71
C GLN A 632 -81.66 3.43 8.54
N PRO A 633 -82.23 2.92 7.43
CA PRO A 633 -81.47 2.21 6.39
C PRO A 633 -80.42 3.08 5.69
N TYR A 634 -80.68 4.37 5.52
CA TYR A 634 -79.74 5.30 4.87
C TYR A 634 -78.44 5.51 5.64
N LEU A 635 -78.48 5.56 6.98
CA LEU A 635 -77.27 5.66 7.80
C LEU A 635 -76.43 4.39 7.71
N ASN A 636 -77.08 3.22 7.67
CA ASN A 636 -76.38 1.95 7.49
C ASN A 636 -75.78 1.84 6.08
N ASN A 637 -76.44 2.40 5.05
CA ASN A 637 -75.88 2.53 3.70
C ASN A 637 -74.61 3.38 3.71
N MET A 638 -74.63 4.54 4.39
CA MET A 638 -73.44 5.38 4.57
C MET A 638 -72.32 4.63 5.31
N THR A 639 -72.66 3.84 6.34
CA THR A 639 -71.69 2.98 7.03
C THR A 639 -71.04 1.98 6.09
N ALA A 640 -71.85 1.26 5.28
CA ALA A 640 -71.34 0.28 4.33
C ALA A 640 -70.44 0.93 3.27
N VAL A 641 -70.81 2.10 2.76
CA VAL A 641 -69.97 2.87 1.81
C VAL A 641 -68.65 3.29 2.45
N GLY A 642 -68.67 3.80 3.68
CA GLY A 642 -67.45 4.16 4.42
C GLY A 642 -66.53 2.95 4.66
N CYS A 643 -67.11 1.80 5.01
CA CYS A 643 -66.39 0.54 5.16
C CYS A 643 -65.72 0.09 3.85
N MET A 644 -66.40 0.19 2.70
CA MET A 644 -65.81 -0.14 1.40
C MET A 644 -64.67 0.80 1.01
N LEU A 645 -64.81 2.11 1.28
CA LEU A 645 -63.75 3.09 1.05
C LEU A 645 -62.52 2.82 1.93
N ALA A 646 -62.73 2.46 3.20
CA ALA A 646 -61.65 2.10 4.11
C ALA A 646 -60.91 0.83 3.64
N LEU A 647 -61.63 -0.19 3.15
CA LEU A 647 -61.00 -1.38 2.55
C LEU A 647 -60.23 -1.04 1.25
N ALA A 648 -60.73 -0.11 0.44
CA ALA A 648 -60.04 0.34 -0.76
C ALA A 648 -58.71 1.05 -0.45
N ALA A 649 -58.52 1.59 0.76
CA ALA A 649 -57.25 2.19 1.18
C ALA A 649 -56.10 1.17 1.35
N VAL A 650 -56.41 -0.12 1.48
CA VAL A 650 -55.40 -1.19 1.62
C VAL A 650 -54.55 -1.36 0.37
N PHE A 651 -55.12 -1.15 -0.82
CA PHE A 651 -54.38 -1.24 -2.08
C PHE A 651 -53.26 -0.18 -2.17
N PRO A 652 -53.53 1.13 -2.08
CA PRO A 652 -52.46 2.13 -2.17
C PRO A 652 -51.47 2.04 -1.00
N LEU A 653 -51.87 1.55 0.18
CA LEU A 653 -50.95 1.32 1.31
C LEU A 653 -49.86 0.30 0.99
N GLY A 654 -50.16 -0.72 0.17
CA GLY A 654 -49.20 -1.77 -0.18
C GLY A 654 -48.47 -1.57 -1.51
N LEU A 655 -48.83 -0.54 -2.29
CA LEU A 655 -48.15 -0.21 -3.53
C LEU A 655 -46.80 0.48 -3.25
N ASP A 656 -45.73 -0.14 -3.74
CA ASP A 656 -44.34 0.32 -3.62
C ASP A 656 -43.71 0.58 -5.00
N ARG A 657 -42.43 0.95 -5.01
CA ARG A 657 -41.65 1.26 -6.23
C ARG A 657 -41.66 0.12 -7.26
N LYS A 658 -41.86 -1.13 -6.84
CA LYS A 658 -41.92 -2.27 -7.76
C LYS A 658 -43.08 -2.15 -8.76
N HIS A 659 -44.18 -1.55 -8.34
CA HIS A 659 -45.40 -1.45 -9.14
C HIS A 659 -45.59 -0.09 -9.77
N ILE A 660 -44.96 0.95 -9.22
CA ILE A 660 -45.26 2.35 -9.54
C ILE A 660 -43.99 3.12 -9.83
N ALA A 661 -44.00 3.87 -10.94
CA ALA A 661 -42.92 4.77 -11.30
C ALA A 661 -42.85 5.98 -10.35
N GLN A 662 -41.63 6.49 -10.14
CA GLN A 662 -41.34 7.56 -9.17
C GLN A 662 -42.23 8.81 -9.32
N GLY A 663 -42.61 9.17 -10.55
CA GLY A 663 -43.48 10.33 -10.82
C GLY A 663 -44.94 10.17 -10.35
N GLN A 664 -45.44 8.95 -10.19
CA GLN A 664 -46.82 8.67 -9.76
C GLN A 664 -46.93 8.44 -8.26
N PHE A 665 -45.81 8.28 -7.55
CA PHE A 665 -45.78 7.93 -6.14
C PHE A 665 -46.40 8.98 -5.20
N PRO A 666 -46.24 10.31 -5.42
CA PRO A 666 -46.91 11.32 -4.57
C PRO A 666 -48.44 11.22 -4.61
N PHE A 667 -49.00 10.86 -5.77
CA PHE A 667 -50.45 10.63 -5.90
C PHE A 667 -50.92 9.45 -5.05
N ILE A 668 -50.12 8.40 -4.94
CA ILE A 668 -50.41 7.23 -4.09
C ILE A 668 -50.32 7.59 -2.62
N CYS A 669 -49.32 8.39 -2.22
CA CYS A 669 -49.22 8.92 -0.85
C CYS A 669 -50.49 9.69 -0.46
N GLN A 670 -51.02 10.51 -1.37
CA GLN A 670 -52.27 11.24 -1.17
C GLN A 670 -53.47 10.30 -1.13
N ALA A 671 -53.56 9.34 -2.06
CA ALA A 671 -54.66 8.36 -2.09
C ALA A 671 -54.77 7.56 -0.79
N ARG A 672 -53.64 7.17 -0.17
CA ARG A 672 -53.60 6.50 1.15
C ARG A 672 -54.32 7.33 2.21
N LEU A 673 -53.97 8.61 2.31
CA LEU A 673 -54.49 9.52 3.32
C LEU A 673 -55.99 9.77 3.13
N TRP A 674 -56.42 10.08 1.90
CA TRP A 674 -57.80 10.43 1.59
C TRP A 674 -58.76 9.25 1.73
N LEU A 675 -58.43 8.08 1.18
CA LEU A 675 -59.31 6.91 1.23
C LEU A 675 -59.52 6.45 2.67
N LEU A 676 -58.45 6.39 3.47
CA LEU A 676 -58.53 5.98 4.87
C LEU A 676 -59.29 7.01 5.72
N GLY A 677 -58.98 8.30 5.55
CA GLY A 677 -59.61 9.38 6.31
C GLY A 677 -61.11 9.51 6.03
N LEU A 678 -61.51 9.54 4.75
CA LEU A 678 -62.92 9.63 4.36
C LEU A 678 -63.69 8.35 4.67
N GLY A 679 -63.10 7.18 4.44
CA GLY A 679 -63.72 5.89 4.74
C GLY A 679 -64.04 5.75 6.24
N PHE A 680 -63.07 6.08 7.10
CA PHE A 680 -63.25 6.10 8.54
C PHE A 680 -64.29 7.15 8.97
N GLY A 681 -64.18 8.39 8.47
CA GLY A 681 -65.07 9.49 8.82
C GLY A 681 -66.54 9.19 8.49
N LEU A 682 -66.80 8.65 7.30
CA LEU A 682 -68.14 8.29 6.85
C LEU A 682 -68.71 7.11 7.63
N ALA A 683 -67.92 6.04 7.84
CA ALA A 683 -68.38 4.84 8.54
C ALA A 683 -68.63 5.11 10.02
N TYR A 684 -67.69 5.76 10.70
CA TYR A 684 -67.81 6.05 12.11
C TYR A 684 -68.83 7.17 12.38
N GLY A 685 -68.85 8.23 11.56
CA GLY A 685 -69.76 9.36 11.72
C GLY A 685 -71.24 8.96 11.64
N SER A 686 -71.60 8.03 10.74
CA SER A 686 -72.96 7.50 10.65
C SER A 686 -73.36 6.68 11.89
N MET A 687 -72.46 5.83 12.39
CA MET A 687 -72.68 5.04 13.60
C MET A 687 -72.76 5.92 14.86
N PHE A 688 -71.86 6.89 14.99
CA PHE A 688 -71.83 7.84 16.10
C PHE A 688 -73.12 8.67 16.17
N THR A 689 -73.56 9.23 15.04
CA THR A 689 -74.78 10.04 14.97
C THR A 689 -76.02 9.26 15.42
N LYS A 690 -76.06 7.96 15.09
CA LYS A 690 -77.15 7.06 15.48
C LYS A 690 -77.21 6.86 16.99
N ILE A 691 -76.07 6.64 17.65
CA ILE A 691 -76.01 6.52 19.11
C ILE A 691 -76.25 7.87 19.79
N TRP A 692 -75.69 8.96 19.27
CA TRP A 692 -75.93 10.32 19.77
C TRP A 692 -77.43 10.67 19.78
N TRP A 693 -78.15 10.29 18.72
CA TRP A 693 -79.59 10.46 18.65
C TRP A 693 -80.32 9.65 19.72
N VAL A 694 -79.98 8.36 19.89
CA VAL A 694 -80.59 7.53 20.93
C VAL A 694 -80.33 8.13 22.31
N HIS A 695 -79.12 8.59 22.59
CA HIS A 695 -78.81 9.25 23.86
C HIS A 695 -79.68 10.51 24.06
N THR A 696 -79.65 11.47 23.12
CA THR A 696 -80.34 12.76 23.25
C THR A 696 -81.87 12.64 23.36
N VAL A 697 -82.47 11.63 22.74
CA VAL A 697 -83.92 11.38 22.81
C VAL A 697 -84.34 10.76 24.14
N PHE A 698 -83.49 9.95 24.77
CA PHE A 698 -83.87 9.17 25.96
C PHE A 698 -83.36 9.75 27.29
N THR A 699 -82.29 10.54 27.30
CA THR A 699 -81.72 11.10 28.54
C THR A 699 -82.24 12.49 28.90
N LYS A 700 -82.75 13.29 27.95
CA LYS A 700 -83.40 14.59 28.24
C LYS A 700 -84.83 14.39 28.74
N LYS A 701 -84.98 14.07 30.03
CA LYS A 701 -86.28 13.78 30.67
C LYS A 701 -87.04 15.02 31.19
N ASP A 702 -86.41 16.20 31.30
CA ASP A 702 -86.96 17.24 32.20
C ASP A 702 -87.54 18.53 31.58
N GLU A 703 -87.69 18.71 30.26
CA GLU A 703 -88.17 20.03 29.76
C GLU A 703 -89.19 20.10 28.61
N LYS A 704 -89.85 19.02 28.19
CA LYS A 704 -91.05 19.15 27.32
C LYS A 704 -91.85 17.85 27.24
N LYS A 705 -92.80 17.69 28.17
CA LYS A 705 -93.87 16.68 28.05
C LYS A 705 -94.85 16.93 26.89
N ASP A 706 -94.80 18.09 26.21
CA ASP A 706 -95.81 18.47 25.20
C ASP A 706 -95.36 18.66 23.74
N LYS A 707 -94.14 18.29 23.35
CA LYS A 707 -93.84 18.08 21.91
C LYS A 707 -92.91 16.89 21.73
N ARG A 708 -93.48 15.68 21.61
CA ARG A 708 -92.82 14.56 20.89
C ARG A 708 -92.66 15.00 19.43
N LYS A 709 -91.69 15.89 19.15
CA LYS A 709 -91.39 16.36 17.79
C LYS A 709 -91.01 15.14 16.97
N HIS A 710 -91.79 14.89 15.92
CA HIS A 710 -91.35 14.10 14.77
C HIS A 710 -90.04 14.75 14.31
N LEU A 711 -88.89 14.10 14.57
CA LEU A 711 -87.60 14.65 14.19
C LEU A 711 -87.39 14.31 12.71
N GLU A 712 -87.24 15.32 11.89
CA GLU A 712 -87.07 15.15 10.46
C GLU A 712 -85.75 14.43 10.15
N PRO A 713 -85.75 13.41 9.27
CA PRO A 713 -84.57 12.61 8.95
C PRO A 713 -83.34 13.43 8.54
N TRP A 714 -83.53 14.63 7.99
CA TRP A 714 -82.45 15.51 7.54
C TRP A 714 -81.47 15.91 8.65
N LYS A 715 -81.90 15.97 9.93
CA LYS A 715 -81.01 16.36 11.04
C LYS A 715 -79.91 15.34 11.32
N LEU A 716 -80.20 14.06 11.09
CA LEU A 716 -79.21 12.99 11.23
C LEU A 716 -78.16 13.10 10.12
N TYR A 717 -78.60 13.34 8.88
CA TYR A 717 -77.69 13.55 7.74
C TYR A 717 -76.84 14.81 7.91
N ALA A 718 -77.42 15.90 8.42
CA ALA A 718 -76.69 17.12 8.71
C ALA A 718 -75.56 16.89 9.74
N THR A 719 -75.81 16.09 10.78
CA THR A 719 -74.79 15.77 11.79
C THR A 719 -73.63 14.97 11.20
N VAL A 720 -73.92 13.96 10.38
CA VAL A 720 -72.88 13.19 9.65
C VAL A 720 -72.11 14.08 8.69
N GLY A 721 -72.81 14.96 7.96
CA GLY A 721 -72.20 15.92 7.04
C GLY A 721 -71.24 16.89 7.72
N VAL A 722 -71.58 17.39 8.93
CA VAL A 722 -70.69 18.25 9.72
C VAL A 722 -69.43 17.50 10.15
N LEU A 723 -69.55 16.26 10.65
CA LEU A 723 -68.39 15.45 11.03
C LEU A 723 -67.48 15.17 9.84
N LEU A 724 -68.05 14.83 8.68
CA LEU A 724 -67.30 14.61 7.45
C LEU A 724 -66.64 15.89 6.92
N ALA A 725 -67.31 17.04 7.05
CA ALA A 725 -66.75 18.33 6.65
C ALA A 725 -65.53 18.71 7.50
N ILE A 726 -65.56 18.46 8.81
CA ILE A 726 -64.40 18.64 9.70
C ILE A 726 -63.24 17.77 9.24
N ASP A 727 -63.50 16.51 8.90
CA ASP A 727 -62.47 15.59 8.40
C ASP A 727 -61.85 16.09 7.08
N ILE A 728 -62.68 16.44 6.09
CA ILE A 728 -62.22 16.96 4.79
C ILE A 728 -61.38 18.23 4.99
N LEU A 729 -61.84 19.17 5.81
CA LEU A 729 -61.10 20.40 6.08
C LEU A 729 -59.75 20.10 6.75
N SER A 730 -59.71 19.18 7.71
CA SER A 730 -58.46 18.80 8.38
C SER A 730 -57.43 18.19 7.42
N LEU A 731 -57.87 17.32 6.50
CA LEU A 731 -57.01 16.69 5.51
C LEU A 731 -56.56 17.66 4.40
N MET A 732 -57.46 18.54 3.95
CA MET A 732 -57.11 19.61 2.99
C MET A 732 -56.04 20.54 3.56
N ILE A 733 -56.21 20.99 4.81
CA ILE A 733 -55.24 21.87 5.47
C ILE A 733 -53.89 21.19 5.57
N TRP A 734 -53.86 19.93 6.00
CA TRP A 734 -52.61 19.16 6.06
C TRP A 734 -51.95 19.08 4.68
N GLN A 735 -52.67 18.67 3.64
CA GLN A 735 -52.09 18.49 2.31
C GLN A 735 -51.60 19.80 1.67
N ILE A 736 -52.28 20.93 1.91
CA ILE A 736 -51.88 22.23 1.34
C ILE A 736 -50.68 22.80 2.10
N VAL A 737 -50.67 22.70 3.43
CA VAL A 737 -49.62 23.30 4.27
C VAL A 737 -48.35 22.45 4.29
N ASP A 738 -48.47 21.13 4.32
CA ASP A 738 -47.34 20.19 4.42
C ASP A 738 -47.62 18.93 3.59
N PRO A 739 -47.48 19.01 2.25
CA PRO A 739 -47.79 17.91 1.34
C PRO A 739 -46.84 16.72 1.56
N LEU A 740 -47.42 15.51 1.52
CA LEU A 740 -46.64 14.28 1.58
C LEU A 740 -45.79 14.13 0.31
N HIS A 741 -44.49 13.94 0.51
CA HIS A 741 -43.50 13.68 -0.53
C HIS A 741 -42.71 12.40 -0.21
N ILE A 742 -41.88 11.96 -1.15
CA ILE A 742 -41.07 10.76 -0.99
C ILE A 742 -39.80 11.14 -0.22
N THR A 743 -39.53 10.41 0.85
CA THR A 743 -38.24 10.47 1.55
C THR A 743 -37.57 9.12 1.52
N VAL A 744 -36.26 9.11 1.30
CA VAL A 744 -35.46 7.88 1.31
C VAL A 744 -34.70 7.80 2.62
N GLU A 745 -34.89 6.70 3.34
CA GLU A 745 -34.14 6.36 4.55
C GLU A 745 -32.99 5.42 4.18
N GLU A 746 -31.77 5.77 4.59
CA GLU A 746 -30.56 4.98 4.34
C GLU A 746 -30.25 4.10 5.55
N PHE A 747 -30.12 2.79 5.33
CA PHE A 747 -29.70 1.86 6.38
C PHE A 747 -28.18 1.66 6.40
N THR A 748 -27.69 1.02 7.46
CA THR A 748 -26.28 0.60 7.52
C THR A 748 -25.97 -0.38 6.39
N LYS A 749 -24.78 -0.24 5.79
CA LYS A 749 -24.29 -1.12 4.71
C LYS A 749 -24.22 -2.57 5.19
N GLU A 750 -24.70 -3.47 4.35
CA GLU A 750 -24.73 -4.92 4.61
C GLU A 750 -23.77 -5.64 3.67
N ALA A 751 -23.12 -6.69 4.18
CA ALA A 751 -22.34 -7.59 3.35
C ALA A 751 -23.30 -8.58 2.63
N PRO A 752 -23.12 -8.83 1.32
CA PRO A 752 -23.96 -9.74 0.57
C PRO A 752 -23.90 -11.16 1.13
N LYS A 753 -24.98 -11.92 0.93
CA LYS A 753 -25.02 -13.35 1.22
C LYS A 753 -24.26 -14.12 0.14
N GLY A 754 -22.92 -14.13 0.23
CA GLY A 754 -22.00 -14.79 -0.70
C GLY A 754 -20.63 -14.10 -0.72
N ASP A 755 -19.65 -14.70 -1.40
CA ASP A 755 -18.30 -14.10 -1.56
C ASP A 755 -18.24 -13.16 -2.78
N LEU A 756 -19.20 -12.21 -2.82
CA LEU A 756 -19.26 -11.16 -3.84
C LEU A 756 -18.59 -9.89 -3.29
N ASP A 757 -17.74 -9.26 -4.09
CA ASP A 757 -16.92 -8.10 -3.71
C ASP A 757 -17.68 -6.78 -3.73
N VAL A 758 -18.87 -6.79 -3.13
CA VAL A 758 -19.84 -5.71 -3.18
C VAL A 758 -20.33 -5.42 -1.76
N LEU A 759 -20.60 -4.17 -1.45
CA LEU A 759 -21.34 -3.76 -0.26
C LEU A 759 -22.72 -3.30 -0.69
N ILE A 760 -23.74 -3.84 -0.02
CA ILE A 760 -25.13 -3.48 -0.30
C ILE A 760 -25.50 -2.30 0.60
N GLN A 761 -26.00 -1.23 -0.01
CA GLN A 761 -26.57 -0.06 0.67
C GLN A 761 -28.10 -0.22 0.62
N PRO A 762 -28.76 -0.64 1.72
CA PRO A 762 -30.21 -0.79 1.73
C PRO A 762 -30.87 0.58 1.85
N LEU A 763 -31.80 0.86 0.95
CA LEU A 763 -32.61 2.07 0.94
C LEU A 763 -34.09 1.74 1.11
N LEU A 764 -34.82 2.63 1.74
CA LEU A 764 -36.24 2.46 1.99
C LEU A 764 -37.00 3.75 1.70
N GLU A 765 -38.07 3.65 0.92
CA GLU A 765 -38.88 4.79 0.53
C GLU A 765 -40.15 4.89 1.38
N HIS A 766 -40.36 6.06 1.97
CA HIS A 766 -41.55 6.39 2.75
C HIS A 766 -42.27 7.61 2.17
N CYS A 767 -43.59 7.65 2.35
CA CYS A 767 -44.35 8.88 2.21
C CYS A 767 -44.22 9.67 3.51
N ASN A 768 -43.48 10.77 3.50
CA ASN A 768 -43.28 11.60 4.68
C ASN A 768 -43.62 13.07 4.37
N SER A 769 -43.85 13.83 5.42
CA SER A 769 -44.05 15.30 5.36
C SER A 769 -43.09 15.93 6.36
N GLU A 770 -42.78 17.22 6.26
CA GLU A 770 -41.77 17.84 7.11
C GLU A 770 -42.14 17.75 8.60
N LYS A 771 -43.45 17.82 8.90
CA LYS A 771 -44.00 17.76 10.26
C LYS A 771 -45.01 16.62 10.42
N MET A 772 -44.70 15.47 9.83
CA MET A 772 -45.56 14.27 9.83
C MET A 772 -46.10 13.89 11.22
N ASN A 773 -45.22 13.78 12.22
CA ASN A 773 -45.63 13.37 13.57
C ASN A 773 -46.58 14.39 14.23
N THR A 774 -46.42 15.68 13.93
CA THR A 774 -47.30 16.73 14.44
C THR A 774 -48.69 16.61 13.82
N TRP A 775 -48.78 16.47 12.49
CA TRP A 775 -50.06 16.32 11.80
C TRP A 775 -50.78 15.02 12.17
N LEU A 776 -50.07 13.89 12.18
CA LEU A 776 -50.62 12.62 12.64
C LEU A 776 -51.10 12.70 14.09
N GLY A 777 -50.34 13.35 14.98
CA GLY A 777 -50.73 13.55 16.38
C GLY A 777 -52.01 14.36 16.53
N VAL A 778 -52.17 15.45 15.77
CA VAL A 778 -53.40 16.26 15.76
C VAL A 778 -54.59 15.44 15.24
N VAL A 779 -54.42 14.74 14.12
CA VAL A 779 -55.49 13.95 13.50
C VAL A 779 -55.91 12.77 14.38
N TYR A 780 -54.96 11.96 14.84
CA TYR A 780 -55.23 10.85 15.74
C TYR A 780 -55.76 11.31 17.11
N GLY A 781 -55.32 12.48 17.60
CA GLY A 781 -55.84 13.08 18.83
C GLY A 781 -57.34 13.37 18.77
N TYR A 782 -57.79 14.11 17.75
CA TYR A 782 -59.23 14.43 17.64
C TYR A 782 -60.07 13.19 17.35
N LYS A 783 -59.57 12.26 16.53
CA LYS A 783 -60.23 10.98 16.25
C LYS A 783 -60.34 10.12 17.50
N GLY A 784 -59.28 10.06 18.32
CA GLY A 784 -59.27 9.36 19.60
C GLY A 784 -60.30 9.91 20.57
N LEU A 785 -60.42 11.24 20.67
CA LEU A 785 -61.45 11.88 21.50
C LEU A 785 -62.87 11.53 21.02
N LEU A 786 -63.10 11.54 19.70
CA LEU A 786 -64.36 11.15 19.08
C LEU A 786 -64.69 9.67 19.37
N LEU A 787 -63.70 8.77 19.27
CA LEU A 787 -63.82 7.35 19.59
C LEU A 787 -64.23 7.11 21.05
N LEU A 788 -63.56 7.79 21.99
CA LEU A 788 -63.85 7.72 23.42
C LEU A 788 -65.26 8.23 23.74
N LEU A 789 -65.67 9.35 23.14
CA LEU A 789 -67.02 9.89 23.27
C LEU A 789 -68.07 8.90 22.74
N GLY A 790 -67.82 8.25 21.61
CA GLY A 790 -68.74 7.25 21.07
C GLY A 790 -68.86 5.99 21.94
N ILE A 791 -67.76 5.51 22.54
CA ILE A 791 -67.81 4.42 23.53
C ILE A 791 -68.64 4.84 24.75
N PHE A 792 -68.40 6.04 25.28
CA PHE A 792 -69.14 6.57 26.43
C PHE A 792 -70.65 6.61 26.15
N LEU A 793 -71.05 7.15 25.00
CA LEU A 793 -72.46 7.23 24.60
C LEU A 793 -73.07 5.84 24.35
N ALA A 794 -72.30 4.91 23.78
CA ALA A 794 -72.74 3.53 23.57
C ALA A 794 -72.99 2.81 24.91
N TYR A 795 -72.16 3.08 25.92
CA TYR A 795 -72.31 2.52 27.26
C TYR A 795 -73.56 3.07 27.96
N GLU A 796 -73.78 4.39 27.93
CA GLU A 796 -74.95 5.04 28.54
C GLU A 796 -76.27 4.57 27.92
N THR A 797 -76.27 4.28 26.62
CA THR A 797 -77.49 3.89 25.89
C THR A 797 -77.78 2.38 25.87
N LYS A 798 -76.93 1.55 26.51
CA LYS A 798 -77.02 0.07 26.43
C LYS A 798 -78.32 -0.54 26.98
N SER A 799 -78.86 0.05 28.05
CA SER A 799 -80.02 -0.46 28.78
C SER A 799 -81.36 0.05 28.25
N VAL A 800 -81.34 0.97 27.29
CA VAL A 800 -82.53 1.54 26.66
C VAL A 800 -83.08 0.54 25.63
N SER A 801 -84.40 0.32 25.59
CA SER A 801 -85.07 -0.48 24.56
C SER A 801 -86.08 0.39 23.81
N THR A 802 -86.06 0.37 22.47
CA THR A 802 -86.89 1.26 21.65
C THR A 802 -87.34 0.53 20.38
N GLU A 803 -88.63 0.61 20.06
CA GLU A 803 -89.15 0.08 18.78
C GLU A 803 -88.76 0.95 17.58
N LYS A 804 -88.38 2.22 17.81
CA LYS A 804 -88.05 3.19 16.76
C LYS A 804 -86.63 3.02 16.19
N ILE A 805 -85.69 2.50 16.98
CA ILE A 805 -84.34 2.11 16.54
C ILE A 805 -83.97 0.77 17.19
N ASN A 806 -84.07 -0.31 16.43
CA ASN A 806 -83.92 -1.68 16.95
C ASN A 806 -82.47 -2.20 16.95
N ASP A 807 -81.54 -1.51 16.27
CA ASP A 807 -80.17 -1.99 16.06
C ASP A 807 -79.09 -1.18 16.78
N HIS A 808 -79.46 -0.27 17.69
CA HIS A 808 -78.52 0.58 18.42
C HIS A 808 -77.51 -0.22 19.28
N ARG A 809 -77.90 -1.39 19.81
CA ARG A 809 -76.98 -2.28 20.56
C ARG A 809 -75.89 -2.88 19.66
N ALA A 810 -76.24 -3.28 18.44
CA ALA A 810 -75.29 -3.80 17.46
C ALA A 810 -74.31 -2.69 17.01
N VAL A 811 -74.82 -1.48 16.80
CA VAL A 811 -74.00 -0.30 16.49
C VAL A 811 -73.03 0.01 17.65
N GLY A 812 -73.48 -0.08 18.90
CA GLY A 812 -72.61 0.10 20.08
C GLY A 812 -71.46 -0.91 20.15
N MET A 813 -71.73 -2.19 19.85
CA MET A 813 -70.69 -3.23 19.78
C MET A 813 -69.68 -2.98 18.64
N ALA A 814 -70.16 -2.53 17.48
CA ALA A 814 -69.30 -2.18 16.35
C ALA A 814 -68.38 -0.98 16.68
N ILE A 815 -68.92 0.07 17.30
CA ILE A 815 -68.15 1.24 17.74
C ILE A 815 -67.07 0.83 18.75
N TYR A 816 -67.41 -0.02 19.74
CA TYR A 816 -66.43 -0.50 20.72
C TYR A 816 -65.27 -1.24 20.05
N ASN A 817 -65.56 -2.16 19.13
CA ASN A 817 -64.54 -2.93 18.43
C ASN A 817 -63.62 -2.05 17.57
N ILE A 818 -64.19 -1.12 16.78
CA ILE A 818 -63.41 -0.17 15.98
C ILE A 818 -62.51 0.68 16.88
N ALA A 819 -63.06 1.20 17.98
CA ALA A 819 -62.31 2.07 18.87
C ALA A 819 -61.10 1.37 19.48
N VAL A 820 -61.27 0.14 19.98
CA VAL A 820 -60.17 -0.65 20.56
C VAL A 820 -59.10 -0.96 19.51
N LEU A 821 -59.50 -1.44 18.33
CA LEU A 821 -58.55 -1.79 17.27
C LEU A 821 -57.76 -0.57 16.78
N CYS A 822 -58.42 0.58 16.58
CA CYS A 822 -57.76 1.82 16.17
C CYS A 822 -56.82 2.40 17.25
N MET A 823 -57.22 2.38 18.53
CA MET A 823 -56.39 2.90 19.62
C MET A 823 -55.11 2.08 19.84
N ILE A 824 -55.13 0.77 19.55
CA ILE A 824 -53.95 -0.09 19.65
C ILE A 824 -53.07 0.04 18.39
N THR A 825 -53.68 0.03 17.20
CA THR A 825 -52.92 -0.11 15.95
C THR A 825 -52.26 1.18 15.49
N ALA A 826 -52.85 2.35 15.74
CA ALA A 826 -52.27 3.63 15.32
C ALA A 826 -50.91 3.95 15.98
N PRO A 827 -50.70 3.76 17.30
CA PRO A 827 -49.37 3.90 17.90
C PRO A 827 -48.37 2.84 17.42
N VAL A 828 -48.82 1.60 17.22
CA VAL A 828 -47.95 0.48 16.79
C VAL A 828 -47.37 0.75 15.41
N THR A 829 -48.17 1.25 14.45
CA THR A 829 -47.69 1.54 13.09
C THR A 829 -46.75 2.74 13.05
N MET A 830 -46.89 3.72 13.95
CA MET A 830 -45.93 4.83 14.09
C MET A 830 -44.56 4.35 14.57
N ILE A 831 -44.52 3.39 15.49
CA ILE A 831 -43.26 2.84 16.03
C ILE A 831 -42.56 1.94 15.01
N LEU A 832 -43.33 1.14 14.27
CA LEU A 832 -42.80 0.15 13.33
C LEU A 832 -42.53 0.69 11.93
N ASN A 833 -42.47 2.01 11.73
CA ASN A 833 -42.35 2.62 10.40
C ASN A 833 -41.11 2.15 9.61
N SER A 834 -40.00 1.82 10.29
CA SER A 834 -38.78 1.29 9.66
C SER A 834 -38.87 -0.16 9.19
N GLN A 835 -39.93 -0.88 9.59
CA GLN A 835 -40.21 -2.26 9.16
C GLN A 835 -41.47 -2.30 8.29
N GLN A 836 -41.30 -2.20 6.96
CA GLN A 836 -42.41 -2.12 6.00
C GLN A 836 -43.42 -3.26 6.11
N ASP A 837 -42.96 -4.52 6.10
CA ASP A 837 -43.85 -5.69 6.14
C ASP A 837 -44.71 -5.69 7.41
N ALA A 838 -44.11 -5.37 8.57
CA ALA A 838 -44.80 -5.34 9.84
C ALA A 838 -45.81 -4.19 9.92
N ALA A 839 -45.39 -2.96 9.57
CA ALA A 839 -46.26 -1.78 9.58
C ALA A 839 -47.47 -1.96 8.64
N PHE A 840 -47.25 -2.48 7.43
CA PHE A 840 -48.32 -2.78 6.48
C PHE A 840 -49.27 -3.87 7.00
N ALA A 841 -48.74 -4.97 7.54
CA ALA A 841 -49.55 -6.06 8.07
C ALA A 841 -50.47 -5.59 9.21
N PHE A 842 -49.94 -4.86 10.19
CA PHE A 842 -50.73 -4.34 11.31
C PHE A 842 -51.81 -3.36 10.84
N ALA A 843 -51.47 -2.42 9.95
CA ALA A 843 -52.44 -1.46 9.42
C ALA A 843 -53.56 -2.14 8.63
N ALA A 844 -53.20 -3.01 7.68
CA ALA A 844 -54.17 -3.63 6.79
C ALA A 844 -55.07 -4.65 7.51
N LEU A 845 -54.51 -5.49 8.40
CA LEU A 845 -55.31 -6.43 9.19
C LEU A 845 -56.27 -5.70 10.12
N ALA A 846 -55.85 -4.59 10.75
CA ALA A 846 -56.72 -3.78 11.59
C ALA A 846 -57.92 -3.22 10.81
N ILE A 847 -57.69 -2.70 9.60
CA ILE A 847 -58.75 -2.21 8.71
C ILE A 847 -59.69 -3.34 8.33
N ILE A 848 -59.15 -4.47 7.86
CA ILE A 848 -59.95 -5.62 7.42
C ILE A 848 -60.81 -6.15 8.57
N PHE A 849 -60.23 -6.46 9.74
CA PHE A 849 -60.99 -6.99 10.87
C PHE A 849 -62.05 -6.00 11.37
N SER A 850 -61.71 -4.71 11.46
CA SER A 850 -62.67 -3.68 11.87
C SER A 850 -63.87 -3.62 10.95
N VAL A 851 -63.65 -3.65 9.63
CA VAL A 851 -64.71 -3.59 8.64
C VAL A 851 -65.55 -4.87 8.62
N TYR A 852 -64.92 -6.05 8.60
CA TYR A 852 -65.64 -7.33 8.59
C TYR A 852 -66.56 -7.48 9.80
N ILE A 853 -66.04 -7.20 11.00
CA ILE A 853 -66.84 -7.29 12.22
C ILE A 853 -68.00 -6.29 12.17
N THR A 854 -67.77 -5.07 11.69
CA THR A 854 -68.82 -4.03 11.58
C THR A 854 -69.93 -4.45 10.61
N LEU A 855 -69.57 -4.94 9.41
CA LEU A 855 -70.55 -5.39 8.42
C LEU A 855 -71.34 -6.61 8.93
N VAL A 856 -70.66 -7.58 9.54
CA VAL A 856 -71.32 -8.77 10.10
C VAL A 856 -72.28 -8.40 11.22
N VAL A 857 -71.83 -7.61 12.20
CA VAL A 857 -72.63 -7.22 13.38
C VAL A 857 -73.86 -6.40 12.98
N LEU A 858 -73.74 -5.53 11.96
CA LEU A 858 -74.85 -4.66 11.54
C LEU A 858 -75.84 -5.33 10.58
N PHE A 859 -75.38 -6.16 9.64
CA PHE A 859 -76.24 -6.65 8.55
C PHE A 859 -76.69 -8.10 8.71
N VAL A 860 -75.88 -8.99 9.29
CA VAL A 860 -76.26 -10.42 9.41
C VAL A 860 -77.52 -10.64 10.26
N PRO A 861 -77.72 -9.96 11.41
CA PRO A 861 -78.98 -10.07 12.15
C PRO A 861 -80.21 -9.68 11.31
N LYS A 862 -80.05 -8.72 10.38
CA LYS A 862 -81.14 -8.23 9.52
C LYS A 862 -81.48 -9.26 8.44
N VAL A 863 -80.47 -9.88 7.84
CA VAL A 863 -80.66 -10.96 6.85
C VAL A 863 -81.33 -12.18 7.49
N ARG A 864 -80.93 -12.57 8.70
CA ARG A 864 -81.47 -13.74 9.39
C ARG A 864 -82.94 -13.57 9.80
N LEU A 865 -83.40 -12.34 10.02
CA LEU A 865 -84.79 -12.05 10.41
C LEU A 865 -85.73 -11.93 9.21
N ASP A 866 -85.21 -11.80 7.98
CA ASP A 866 -85.99 -11.66 6.74
C ASP A 866 -86.43 -13.01 6.14
N HIS A 867 -85.78 -14.13 6.52
CA HIS A 867 -86.21 -15.50 6.16
C HIS A 867 -87.04 -16.14 7.29
N PRO A 868 -88.38 -16.28 7.13
CA PRO A 868 -89.24 -16.83 8.16
C PRO A 868 -89.34 -18.35 8.02
N ASP A 869 -88.28 -19.12 8.31
CA ASP A 869 -88.40 -20.59 8.34
C ASP A 869 -87.54 -21.31 9.39
N SER A 870 -87.32 -20.68 10.55
CA SER A 870 -86.97 -21.46 11.74
C SER A 870 -87.86 -21.10 12.91
N SER A 871 -88.53 -22.12 13.43
CA SER A 871 -89.39 -22.13 14.62
C SER A 871 -88.73 -21.58 15.90
N ALA A 872 -87.43 -21.23 15.86
CA ALA A 872 -86.68 -20.60 16.93
C ALA A 872 -86.99 -19.10 17.11
N THR A 873 -87.38 -18.37 16.06
CA THR A 873 -87.48 -16.89 16.10
C THR A 873 -88.72 -16.37 16.82
N LYS A 874 -89.79 -17.18 16.97
CA LYS A 874 -90.99 -16.77 17.72
C LYS A 874 -90.78 -16.68 19.25
N ARG A 875 -89.69 -17.23 19.80
CA ARG A 875 -89.39 -17.12 21.25
C ARG A 875 -88.58 -15.90 21.65
N LEU A 876 -87.83 -15.29 20.72
CA LEU A 876 -86.97 -14.12 21.03
C LEU A 876 -87.71 -12.78 20.96
N LEU A 877 -88.94 -12.74 20.40
CA LEU A 877 -89.74 -11.51 20.27
C LEU A 877 -90.80 -11.32 21.38
N ARG A 878 -90.73 -12.08 22.48
CA ARG A 878 -91.59 -11.93 23.67
C ARG A 878 -90.83 -11.80 24.99
N GLY A 879 -89.53 -11.51 24.96
CA GLY A 879 -88.70 -11.28 26.16
C GLY A 879 -88.26 -9.83 26.30
#